data_AF-W2WXG5-F1
#
_entry.id   AF-W2WXG5-F1
#
_cell.length_a   1.000
_cell.length_b   1.000
_cell.length_c   1.000
_cell.angle_alpha   90.00
_cell.angle_beta   90.00
_cell.angle_gamma   90.00
#
_symmetry.space_group_name_H-M   'P 1'
#
loop_
_entity.id
_entity.type
_entity.pdbx_description
1 polymer ?
#
loop_
_entity_poly.entity_id
_entity_poly.type
_entity_poly.pdbx_seq_one_letter_code
_entity_poly.pdbx_strand_id
1 'polypeptide(L)'
;MVATDERTRTTSWGAQYYAEQKRHSSSRNWRSILHPSVLLAVCGVVGRCVIAPLVVLVVCITTGYFTSATFFIDAKHSYFAYSQLDPIMRGGCHDCLSSCRKVFIQLSVFGSDAIISMPVYENSQVVANADAAAGDYSELTPEEIALADKLDNDGAVCSVAIGAVNDWGTPNVAIGSTAEGILSVVNTLNLSLAPQMKRELEVAVDQKEQCESRWNLGVVLRLHRFQTVKNSADYSSISVADFNTYPDYADCRPDIPNQGVVGIKLAFATNGEDLLSVDPDRLKQFPYEIESSSLPTISRYIKTVPTIHGLTTVTQPLLRSYFSGCRVRVVNTTGVYVEEGCTLIDHWRSYGLTLQSPDDLPVCSTGDVCVHNMYNTVWEYTNSLSSADPTRVIQIISVFRSRYADSVALSMLPGAIVAQILLMGIISLYQVMSSKRSVLLTQIWAYRCQNGRMQIAYLAQVMYHFAFNSDMYYLGLSTGTLSSASIMNLALSFYAFSYSFINVIKARTGEQELDRGFRLLWEVVILTATGCVTGVLLSLRYTSLSFIGDLNGELLRRTSTLGAKYCGLKDSCYVFIVNLGFVITAAALALGFLTNCIALMIKHCQRSRGASKYRVNSAVSTGDGVKSPQMTTFEENCLGAPFSRLFKDCNDFAYVTYMNKRCSSVEVILLTGYLFYGEHVYQATSVVLLLVARLVPRKFLRTFNQLLLRWHYDPEQGTLTYATSCTWYSASAENYKLSEAMPLA
;
A
#
# COMPACT_ATOMS: atom_id res chain seq x y z
N MET A 1 -7.89 52.36 -70.34
CA MET A 1 -7.98 52.91 -68.98
C MET A 1 -8.94 52.02 -68.21
N VAL A 2 -8.37 51.06 -67.47
CA VAL A 2 -9.12 50.12 -66.63
C VAL A 2 -9.21 50.76 -65.25
N ALA A 3 -10.43 51.03 -64.82
CA ALA A 3 -10.73 51.65 -63.55
C ALA A 3 -10.21 50.79 -62.39
N THR A 4 -9.32 51.38 -61.60
CA THR A 4 -8.92 50.93 -60.27
C THR A 4 -10.14 50.90 -59.35
N ASP A 5 -10.57 49.70 -58.94
CA ASP A 5 -11.58 49.50 -57.91
C ASP A 5 -10.97 49.82 -56.54
N GLU A 6 -11.08 51.08 -56.14
CA GLU A 6 -10.63 51.66 -54.87
C GLU A 6 -11.52 51.23 -53.68
N ARG A 7 -12.30 50.15 -53.81
CA ARG A 7 -13.31 49.70 -52.84
C ARG A 7 -12.87 48.57 -51.91
N THR A 8 -11.55 48.37 -51.74
CA THR A 8 -10.96 47.41 -50.77
C THR A 8 -10.19 48.07 -49.62
N ARG A 9 -10.55 49.29 -49.23
CA ARG A 9 -10.13 49.90 -47.96
C ARG A 9 -11.34 50.17 -47.08
N THR A 10 -11.72 49.19 -46.25
CA THR A 10 -12.33 49.37 -44.90
C THR A 10 -12.88 48.04 -44.40
N THR A 11 -12.00 47.05 -44.20
CA THR A 11 -12.30 45.91 -43.32
C THR A 11 -11.06 45.70 -42.49
N SER A 12 -11.19 45.80 -41.17
CA SER A 12 -10.10 45.65 -40.21
C SER A 12 -9.36 44.32 -40.38
N TRP A 13 -8.08 44.28 -39.97
CA TRP A 13 -7.19 43.11 -40.04
C TRP A 13 -7.89 41.84 -39.53
N GLY A 14 -8.59 41.94 -38.40
CA GLY A 14 -9.40 40.86 -37.84
C GLY A 14 -10.63 40.50 -38.70
N ALA A 15 -11.38 41.47 -39.23
CA ALA A 15 -12.58 41.21 -40.01
C ALA A 15 -12.32 40.43 -41.31
N GLN A 16 -11.20 40.70 -41.98
CA GLN A 16 -10.76 39.95 -43.15
C GLN A 16 -10.34 38.52 -42.80
N TYR A 17 -9.57 38.36 -41.71
CA TYR A 17 -9.15 37.05 -41.22
C TYR A 17 -10.34 36.13 -40.91
N TYR A 18 -11.38 36.66 -40.24
CA TYR A 18 -12.60 35.89 -39.93
C TYR A 18 -13.41 35.51 -41.17
N ALA A 19 -13.54 36.41 -42.14
CA ALA A 19 -14.23 36.13 -43.39
C ALA A 19 -13.54 35.01 -44.19
N GLU A 20 -12.21 35.01 -44.21
CA GLU A 20 -11.38 34.02 -44.89
C GLU A 20 -11.39 32.66 -44.17
N GLN A 21 -11.33 32.65 -42.82
CA GLN A 21 -11.52 31.43 -42.03
C GLN A 21 -12.87 30.77 -42.29
N LYS A 22 -13.96 31.55 -42.34
CA LYS A 22 -15.33 31.05 -42.55
C LYS A 22 -15.50 30.40 -43.93
N ARG A 23 -14.83 30.94 -44.96
CA ARG A 23 -14.76 30.30 -46.29
C ARG A 23 -14.02 28.96 -46.24
N HIS A 24 -12.84 28.93 -45.62
CA HIS A 24 -12.03 27.71 -45.50
C HIS A 24 -12.67 26.60 -44.65
N SER A 25 -13.48 26.93 -43.63
CA SER A 25 -14.18 25.91 -42.83
C SER A 25 -15.30 25.23 -43.61
N SER A 26 -15.94 25.95 -44.55
CA SER A 26 -17.02 25.41 -45.38
C SER A 26 -16.53 24.43 -46.46
N SER A 27 -15.27 24.51 -46.86
CA SER A 27 -14.67 23.70 -47.92
C SER A 27 -13.88 22.47 -47.42
N ARG A 28 -14.00 22.12 -46.14
CA ARG A 28 -13.13 21.11 -45.49
C ARG A 28 -13.65 19.69 -45.73
N ASN A 29 -12.84 18.87 -46.40
CA ASN A 29 -13.20 17.50 -46.78
C ASN A 29 -13.17 16.52 -45.58
N TRP A 30 -14.24 15.74 -45.34
CA TRP A 30 -14.41 14.85 -44.19
C TRP A 30 -13.28 13.82 -44.01
N ARG A 31 -12.63 13.38 -45.10
CA ARG A 31 -11.49 12.45 -45.05
C ARG A 31 -10.27 12.99 -44.30
N SER A 32 -10.15 14.30 -44.11
CA SER A 32 -9.07 14.91 -43.33
C SER A 32 -9.22 14.73 -41.81
N ILE A 33 -10.42 14.34 -41.34
CA ILE A 33 -10.73 14.11 -39.92
C ILE A 33 -10.33 12.69 -39.47
N LEU A 34 -10.27 11.74 -40.41
CA LEU A 34 -9.93 10.32 -40.17
C LEU A 34 -8.42 10.02 -40.19
N HIS A 35 -7.56 11.05 -40.25
CA HIS A 35 -6.12 10.83 -40.25
C HIS A 35 -5.66 10.25 -38.89
N PRO A 36 -4.79 9.22 -38.84
CA PRO A 36 -4.42 8.53 -37.59
C PRO A 36 -3.93 9.46 -36.47
N SER A 37 -3.22 10.52 -36.81
CA SER A 37 -2.74 11.53 -35.86
C SER A 37 -3.85 12.40 -35.25
N VAL A 38 -4.98 12.58 -35.95
CA VAL A 38 -6.17 13.30 -35.47
C VAL A 38 -6.96 12.41 -34.52
N LEU A 39 -7.16 11.14 -34.87
CA LEU A 39 -7.80 10.16 -33.99
C LEU A 39 -7.02 9.96 -32.69
N LEU A 40 -5.69 9.84 -32.76
CA LEU A 40 -4.84 9.73 -31.56
C LEU A 40 -4.96 10.97 -30.65
N ALA A 41 -5.03 12.16 -31.24
CA ALA A 41 -5.19 13.40 -30.49
C ALA A 41 -6.58 13.50 -29.83
N VAL A 42 -7.65 13.12 -30.52
CA VAL A 42 -9.01 13.09 -29.97
C VAL A 42 -9.08 12.10 -28.81
N CYS A 43 -8.57 10.88 -28.97
CA CYS A 43 -8.51 9.90 -27.89
C CYS A 43 -7.69 10.41 -26.69
N GLY A 44 -6.55 11.07 -26.92
CA GLY A 44 -5.73 11.66 -25.86
C GLY A 44 -6.45 12.78 -25.09
N VAL A 45 -7.24 13.61 -25.78
CA VAL A 45 -8.03 14.69 -25.16
C VAL A 45 -9.20 14.14 -24.37
N VAL A 46 -10.01 13.25 -24.96
CA VAL A 46 -11.17 12.63 -24.29
C VAL A 46 -10.70 11.81 -23.09
N GLY A 47 -9.60 11.06 -23.24
CA GLY A 47 -8.97 10.32 -22.15
C GLY A 47 -8.62 11.21 -20.96
N ARG A 48 -8.04 12.39 -21.19
CA ARG A 48 -7.60 13.30 -20.11
C ARG A 48 -8.68 14.16 -19.51
N CYS A 49 -9.61 14.64 -20.32
CA CYS A 49 -10.54 15.67 -19.88
C CYS A 49 -11.86 15.07 -19.39
N VAL A 50 -12.15 13.82 -19.76
CA VAL A 50 -13.40 13.15 -19.42
C VAL A 50 -13.12 11.85 -18.66
N ILE A 51 -12.38 10.91 -19.26
CA ILE A 51 -12.23 9.56 -18.68
C ILE A 51 -11.42 9.60 -17.39
N ALA A 52 -10.21 10.17 -17.39
CA ALA A 52 -9.34 10.18 -16.21
C ALA A 52 -9.96 10.91 -14.99
N PRO A 53 -10.57 12.11 -15.13
CA PRO A 53 -11.27 12.76 -14.02
C PRO A 53 -12.45 11.95 -13.49
N LEU A 54 -13.25 11.32 -14.38
CA LEU A 54 -14.36 10.46 -13.96
C LEU A 54 -13.86 9.22 -13.22
N VAL A 55 -12.82 8.56 -13.71
CA VAL A 55 -12.22 7.39 -13.06
C VAL A 55 -11.70 7.76 -11.67
N VAL A 56 -10.92 8.85 -11.55
CA VAL A 56 -10.41 9.31 -10.25
C VAL A 56 -11.57 9.65 -9.30
N LEU A 57 -12.61 10.32 -9.79
CA LEU A 57 -13.77 10.69 -8.98
C LEU A 57 -14.55 9.46 -8.48
N VAL A 58 -14.86 8.52 -9.38
CA VAL A 58 -15.54 7.25 -9.01
C VAL A 58 -14.73 6.51 -7.97
N VAL A 59 -13.43 6.37 -8.19
CA VAL A 59 -12.53 5.66 -7.28
C VAL A 59 -12.42 6.35 -5.91
N CYS A 60 -12.32 7.69 -5.87
CA CYS A 60 -12.29 8.44 -4.62
C CYS A 60 -13.59 8.30 -3.83
N ILE A 61 -14.74 8.24 -4.51
CA ILE A 61 -16.05 8.01 -3.88
C ILE A 61 -16.14 6.59 -3.33
N THR A 62 -15.83 5.57 -4.14
CA THR A 62 -15.96 4.16 -3.73
C THR A 62 -14.98 3.76 -2.62
N THR A 63 -13.84 4.45 -2.51
CA THR A 63 -12.85 4.22 -1.45
C THR A 63 -13.03 5.12 -0.23
N GLY A 64 -13.99 6.07 -0.25
CA GLY A 64 -14.16 7.05 0.83
C GLY A 64 -12.98 8.00 1.00
N TYR A 65 -12.11 8.14 -0.02
CA TYR A 65 -10.80 8.81 0.04
C TYR A 65 -10.84 10.23 0.63
N PHE A 66 -11.91 10.99 0.38
CA PHE A 66 -12.06 12.39 0.84
C PHE A 66 -12.83 12.56 2.15
N THR A 67 -13.24 11.49 2.83
CA THR A 67 -14.09 11.57 4.03
C THR A 67 -13.39 11.09 5.30
N SER A 68 -13.28 9.78 5.47
CA SER A 68 -12.73 9.14 6.67
C SER A 68 -11.68 8.07 6.32
N ALA A 69 -10.88 8.33 5.29
CA ALA A 69 -9.90 7.37 4.81
C ALA A 69 -8.75 7.18 5.81
N THR A 70 -8.53 5.94 6.19
CA THR A 70 -7.42 5.52 7.04
C THR A 70 -6.28 4.94 6.20
N PHE A 71 -5.07 4.95 6.74
CA PHE A 71 -3.90 4.36 6.08
C PHE A 71 -3.96 2.83 6.04
N PHE A 72 -4.45 2.23 7.13
CA PHE A 72 -4.55 0.79 7.32
C PHE A 72 -5.99 0.31 7.50
N ILE A 73 -6.19 -0.99 7.47
CA ILE A 73 -7.46 -1.61 7.86
C ILE A 73 -7.63 -1.59 9.38
N ASP A 74 -8.83 -1.21 9.82
CA ASP A 74 -9.21 -1.24 11.24
C ASP A 74 -9.63 -2.66 11.67
N ALA A 75 -9.79 -2.88 12.98
CA ALA A 75 -10.20 -4.17 13.56
C ALA A 75 -11.48 -4.77 12.91
N LYS A 76 -12.49 -3.93 12.59
CA LYS A 76 -13.73 -4.34 11.90
C LYS A 76 -13.53 -4.86 10.47
N HIS A 77 -12.38 -4.56 9.88
CA HIS A 77 -11.98 -4.99 8.55
C HIS A 77 -10.81 -5.98 8.60
N SER A 78 -10.49 -6.48 9.80
CA SER A 78 -9.50 -7.54 9.97
C SER A 78 -9.93 -8.79 9.21
N TYR A 79 -8.93 -9.55 8.79
CA TYR A 79 -9.14 -10.77 8.04
C TYR A 79 -8.26 -11.87 8.63
N PHE A 80 -8.80 -13.08 8.60
CA PHE A 80 -8.10 -14.25 9.09
C PHE A 80 -7.19 -14.80 7.99
N ALA A 81 -5.95 -15.14 8.33
CA ALA A 81 -4.97 -15.70 7.41
C ALA A 81 -4.15 -16.83 8.08
N TYR A 82 -3.77 -17.81 7.27
CA TYR A 82 -2.81 -18.85 7.61
C TYR A 82 -1.50 -18.63 6.85
N SER A 83 -0.36 -18.87 7.50
CA SER A 83 0.94 -18.92 6.84
C SER A 83 1.75 -20.07 7.42
N GLN A 84 2.06 -21.06 6.58
CA GLN A 84 2.86 -22.22 6.94
C GLN A 84 4.31 -21.77 7.16
N LEU A 85 4.89 -22.11 8.31
CA LEU A 85 6.27 -21.77 8.69
C LEU A 85 6.62 -20.28 8.47
N ASP A 86 5.91 -19.38 9.14
CA ASP A 86 6.03 -17.95 8.89
C ASP A 86 7.44 -17.41 9.21
N PRO A 87 8.15 -16.79 8.24
CA PRO A 87 9.48 -16.24 8.46
C PRO A 87 9.56 -15.18 9.56
N ILE A 88 8.48 -14.42 9.78
CA ILE A 88 8.40 -13.39 10.83
C ILE A 88 8.32 -14.02 12.21
N MET A 89 7.69 -15.20 12.32
CA MET A 89 7.61 -16.01 13.53
C MET A 89 8.66 -17.13 13.52
N ARG A 90 9.86 -16.80 13.05
CA ARG A 90 11.08 -17.58 13.26
C ARG A 90 11.78 -17.11 14.53
N GLY A 91 12.19 -18.07 15.34
CA GLY A 91 12.91 -17.86 16.58
C GLY A 91 13.57 -19.16 17.00
N GLY A 92 13.61 -19.39 18.30
CA GLY A 92 14.30 -20.52 18.88
C GLY A 92 14.87 -20.16 20.23
N CYS A 93 15.90 -20.92 20.61
CA CYS A 93 16.51 -20.79 21.91
C CYS A 93 17.99 -21.23 21.79
N HIS A 94 18.91 -20.39 22.26
CA HIS A 94 20.34 -20.68 22.27
C HIS A 94 20.69 -21.44 23.54
N ASP A 95 21.48 -22.51 23.43
CA ASP A 95 21.88 -23.38 24.55
C ASP A 95 20.71 -24.02 25.32
N CYS A 96 19.57 -24.20 24.65
CA CYS A 96 18.36 -24.78 25.24
C CYS A 96 18.17 -26.26 24.87
N LEU A 97 19.03 -26.80 24.01
CA LEU A 97 19.08 -28.23 23.75
C LEU A 97 19.43 -28.97 25.04
N SER A 98 18.65 -30.00 25.39
CA SER A 98 18.83 -30.74 26.64
C SER A 98 18.52 -32.23 26.47
N SER A 99 18.84 -33.02 27.49
CA SER A 99 18.45 -34.43 27.54
C SER A 99 16.93 -34.57 27.72
N CYS A 100 16.34 -35.61 27.15
CA CYS A 100 14.93 -35.88 27.34
C CYS A 100 14.60 -36.18 28.80
N ARG A 101 15.54 -36.73 29.59
CA ARG A 101 15.36 -36.92 31.04
C ARG A 101 15.05 -35.60 31.76
N LYS A 102 15.76 -34.52 31.41
CA LYS A 102 15.51 -33.21 32.00
C LYS A 102 14.13 -32.67 31.65
N VAL A 103 13.71 -32.88 30.40
CA VAL A 103 12.36 -32.49 29.98
C VAL A 103 11.30 -33.28 30.74
N PHE A 104 11.53 -34.56 31.04
CA PHE A 104 10.59 -35.38 31.80
C PHE A 104 10.38 -34.86 33.22
N ILE A 105 11.44 -34.40 33.92
CA ILE A 105 11.30 -33.74 35.23
C ILE A 105 10.42 -32.49 35.10
N GLN A 106 10.56 -31.71 34.02
CA GLN A 106 9.69 -30.55 33.81
C GLN A 106 8.23 -30.91 33.55
N LEU A 107 7.97 -32.01 32.85
CA LEU A 107 6.62 -32.44 32.53
C LEU A 107 5.94 -33.13 33.72
N SER A 108 6.70 -33.82 34.58
CA SER A 108 6.15 -34.51 35.75
C SER A 108 5.51 -33.56 36.76
N VAL A 109 5.91 -32.28 36.80
CA VAL A 109 5.31 -31.27 37.69
C VAL A 109 3.80 -31.05 37.44
N PHE A 110 3.31 -31.36 36.23
CA PHE A 110 1.88 -31.28 35.94
C PHE A 110 1.10 -32.39 36.65
N GLY A 111 1.72 -33.55 36.89
CA GLY A 111 1.02 -34.73 37.40
C GLY A 111 -0.26 -35.01 36.59
N SER A 112 -1.40 -35.03 37.28
CA SER A 112 -2.73 -35.17 36.67
C SER A 112 -3.41 -33.85 36.30
N ASP A 113 -2.80 -32.71 36.59
CA ASP A 113 -3.40 -31.40 36.40
C ASP A 113 -3.29 -30.97 34.93
N ALA A 114 -4.35 -30.36 34.41
CA ALA A 114 -4.39 -29.87 33.04
C ALA A 114 -3.64 -28.54 32.85
N ILE A 115 -3.49 -27.77 33.94
CA ILE A 115 -2.83 -26.47 33.98
C ILE A 115 -2.12 -26.25 35.31
N ILE A 116 -1.05 -25.48 35.28
CA ILE A 116 -0.34 -24.99 36.48
C ILE A 116 -0.12 -23.48 36.38
N SER A 117 -0.03 -22.80 37.51
CA SER A 117 0.19 -21.35 37.53
C SER A 117 1.62 -21.00 37.11
N MET A 118 1.80 -19.81 36.52
CA MET A 118 3.12 -19.31 36.10
C MET A 118 4.20 -19.42 37.20
N PRO A 119 3.96 -19.01 38.47
CA PRO A 119 5.00 -19.12 39.51
C PRO A 119 5.43 -20.56 39.80
N VAL A 120 4.48 -21.51 39.75
CA VAL A 120 4.79 -22.93 39.97
C VAL A 120 5.64 -23.47 38.82
N TYR A 121 5.28 -23.12 37.58
CA TYR A 121 6.01 -23.54 36.38
C TYR A 121 7.43 -22.95 36.31
N GLU A 122 7.59 -21.66 36.61
CA GLU A 122 8.92 -21.03 36.62
C GLU A 122 9.81 -21.60 37.74
N ASN A 123 9.22 -21.87 38.92
CA ASN A 123 9.95 -22.49 40.01
C ASN A 123 10.37 -23.93 39.70
N SER A 124 9.50 -24.71 39.04
CA SER A 124 9.85 -26.09 38.65
C SER A 124 11.02 -26.13 37.67
N GLN A 125 11.12 -25.15 36.77
CA GLN A 125 12.28 -25.01 35.88
C GLN A 125 13.58 -24.87 36.65
N VAL A 126 13.62 -24.02 37.68
CA VAL A 126 14.81 -23.85 38.52
C VAL A 126 15.20 -25.16 39.21
N VAL A 127 14.23 -25.90 39.73
CA VAL A 127 14.46 -27.17 40.43
C VAL A 127 15.06 -28.23 39.49
N ALA A 128 14.42 -28.53 38.36
CA ALA A 128 14.97 -29.55 37.45
C ALA A 128 16.33 -29.19 36.85
N ASN A 129 16.69 -27.91 36.84
CA ASN A 129 18.03 -27.51 36.47
C ASN A 129 19.08 -27.94 37.50
N ALA A 130 18.79 -27.72 38.77
CA ALA A 130 19.65 -28.14 39.86
C ALA A 130 19.78 -29.67 39.88
N ASP A 131 18.68 -30.38 39.72
CA ASP A 131 18.65 -31.85 39.77
C ASP A 131 19.38 -32.45 38.58
N ALA A 132 19.10 -31.99 37.36
CA ALA A 132 19.81 -32.46 36.17
C ALA A 132 21.31 -32.15 36.23
N ALA A 133 21.72 -31.01 36.80
CA ALA A 133 23.13 -30.67 36.99
C ALA A 133 23.81 -31.53 38.05
N ALA A 134 23.07 -31.97 39.07
CA ALA A 134 23.52 -32.93 40.07
C ALA A 134 23.48 -34.39 39.57
N GLY A 135 22.88 -34.64 38.40
CA GLY A 135 22.60 -35.99 37.93
C GLY A 135 21.53 -36.71 38.75
N ASP A 136 20.72 -35.96 39.51
CA ASP A 136 19.63 -36.48 40.30
C ASP A 136 18.37 -36.59 39.40
N TYR A 137 17.93 -37.82 39.19
CA TYR A 137 16.71 -38.15 38.47
C TYR A 137 15.77 -38.98 39.35
N SER A 138 15.89 -38.86 40.68
CA SER A 138 15.11 -39.64 41.64
C SER A 138 13.60 -39.36 41.61
N GLU A 139 13.20 -38.21 41.07
CA GLU A 139 11.78 -37.87 40.82
C GLU A 139 11.17 -38.67 39.67
N LEU A 140 12.00 -39.27 38.80
CA LEU A 140 11.53 -40.06 37.67
C LEU A 140 11.50 -41.56 38.01
N THR A 141 10.48 -42.24 37.50
CA THR A 141 10.40 -43.69 37.59
C THR A 141 11.40 -44.37 36.64
N PRO A 142 11.79 -45.64 36.89
CA PRO A 142 12.66 -46.38 35.97
C PRO A 142 12.10 -46.49 34.54
N GLU A 143 10.77 -46.57 34.41
CA GLU A 143 10.09 -46.61 33.10
C GLU A 143 10.20 -45.26 32.37
N GLU A 144 10.05 -44.15 33.09
CA GLU A 144 10.23 -42.79 32.56
C GLU A 144 11.67 -42.55 32.11
N ILE A 145 12.67 -42.97 32.91
CA ILE A 145 14.08 -42.85 32.55
C ILE A 145 14.39 -43.67 31.29
N ALA A 146 13.90 -44.91 31.21
CA ALA A 146 14.11 -45.78 30.06
C ALA A 146 13.50 -45.20 28.77
N LEU A 147 12.29 -44.61 28.87
CA LEU A 147 11.67 -43.94 27.72
C LEU A 147 12.44 -42.69 27.30
N ALA A 148 12.87 -41.87 28.26
CA ALA A 148 13.67 -40.68 27.98
C ALA A 148 14.99 -41.03 27.27
N ASP A 149 15.71 -42.06 27.75
CA ASP A 149 16.94 -42.54 27.10
C ASP A 149 16.68 -43.06 25.68
N LYS A 150 15.56 -43.77 25.48
CA LYS A 150 15.17 -44.23 24.15
C LYS A 150 14.93 -43.06 23.20
N LEU A 151 14.22 -42.03 23.65
CA LEU A 151 13.95 -40.83 22.84
C LEU A 151 15.24 -40.09 22.46
N ASP A 152 16.17 -39.93 23.41
CA ASP A 152 17.49 -39.35 23.13
C ASP A 152 18.24 -40.18 22.06
N ASN A 153 18.21 -41.51 22.16
CA ASN A 153 18.84 -42.42 21.18
C ASN A 153 18.16 -42.42 19.80
N ASP A 154 16.83 -42.25 19.76
CA ASP A 154 16.02 -42.19 18.54
C ASP A 154 16.11 -40.81 17.85
N GLY A 155 16.88 -39.87 18.41
CA GLY A 155 17.12 -38.54 17.83
C GLY A 155 15.99 -37.54 18.07
N ALA A 156 15.24 -37.69 19.16
CA ALA A 156 14.29 -36.69 19.59
C ALA A 156 14.97 -35.35 19.90
N VAL A 157 14.28 -34.24 19.63
CA VAL A 157 14.77 -32.90 19.95
C VAL A 157 14.13 -32.47 21.26
N CYS A 158 14.88 -32.58 22.35
CA CYS A 158 14.44 -32.20 23.70
C CYS A 158 15.02 -30.83 24.05
N SER A 159 14.14 -29.88 24.42
CA SER A 159 14.53 -28.50 24.67
C SER A 159 13.87 -27.91 25.91
N VAL A 160 14.66 -27.17 26.70
CA VAL A 160 14.22 -26.44 27.89
C VAL A 160 14.91 -25.09 27.89
N ALA A 161 14.15 -23.99 27.81
CA ALA A 161 14.69 -22.64 27.95
C ALA A 161 14.96 -22.33 29.44
N ILE A 162 16.23 -22.22 29.82
CA ILE A 162 16.67 -22.21 31.23
C ILE A 162 17.35 -20.88 31.56
N GLY A 163 16.80 -20.10 32.49
CA GLY A 163 17.36 -18.81 32.89
C GLY A 163 17.38 -17.74 31.78
N ALA A 164 16.94 -18.13 30.59
CA ALA A 164 16.67 -17.33 29.43
C ALA A 164 15.27 -17.70 28.93
N VAL A 165 14.56 -16.68 28.48
CA VAL A 165 13.35 -16.85 27.68
C VAL A 165 13.75 -17.26 26.26
N ASN A 166 12.87 -17.95 25.54
CA ASN A 166 13.08 -18.14 24.10
C ASN A 166 13.16 -16.78 23.37
N ASP A 167 13.46 -16.79 22.08
CA ASP A 167 13.57 -15.58 21.28
C ASP A 167 12.29 -14.69 21.38
N TRP A 168 11.13 -15.26 21.76
CA TRP A 168 9.85 -14.58 21.96
C TRP A 168 9.55 -14.12 23.39
N GLY A 169 10.45 -14.31 24.35
CA GLY A 169 10.24 -13.80 25.70
C GLY A 169 9.46 -14.72 26.65
N THR A 170 9.24 -15.99 26.30
CA THR A 170 8.58 -16.96 27.19
C THR A 170 9.50 -18.13 27.53
N PRO A 171 9.49 -18.63 28.79
CA PRO A 171 9.99 -19.97 29.07
C PRO A 171 9.18 -20.99 28.27
N ASN A 172 9.86 -21.97 27.68
CA ASN A 172 9.22 -23.07 26.99
C ASN A 172 9.95 -24.38 27.21
N VAL A 173 9.17 -25.45 27.16
CA VAL A 173 9.66 -26.83 27.14
C VAL A 173 9.11 -27.47 25.88
N ALA A 174 9.93 -28.19 25.13
CA ALA A 174 9.46 -28.90 23.96
C ALA A 174 10.20 -30.22 23.75
N ILE A 175 9.44 -31.24 23.32
CA ILE A 175 9.95 -32.51 22.78
C ILE A 175 9.45 -32.63 21.35
N GLY A 176 10.34 -32.78 20.38
CA GLY A 176 10.01 -33.17 19.00
C GLY A 176 10.42 -34.60 18.72
N SER A 177 9.48 -35.47 18.35
CA SER A 177 9.72 -36.89 18.02
C SER A 177 8.70 -37.41 17.00
N THR A 178 8.59 -38.72 16.82
CA THR A 178 7.49 -39.35 16.06
C THR A 178 6.17 -39.24 16.82
N ALA A 179 5.02 -39.36 16.13
CA ALA A 179 3.71 -39.39 16.79
C ALA A 179 3.65 -40.47 17.90
N GLU A 180 4.24 -41.64 17.64
CA GLU A 180 4.28 -42.76 18.59
C GLU A 180 5.18 -42.44 19.79
N GLY A 181 6.32 -41.78 19.56
CA GLY A 181 7.20 -41.30 20.61
C GLY A 181 6.49 -40.32 21.54
N ILE A 182 5.79 -39.32 20.99
CA ILE A 182 5.04 -38.34 21.78
C ILE A 182 3.86 -39.00 22.52
N LEU A 183 3.15 -39.94 21.89
CA LEU A 183 2.05 -40.66 22.55
C LEU A 183 2.56 -41.48 23.74
N SER A 184 3.74 -42.09 23.59
CA SER A 184 4.41 -42.82 24.67
C SER A 184 4.73 -41.89 25.84
N VAL A 185 5.26 -40.68 25.59
CA VAL A 185 5.51 -39.68 26.64
C VAL A 185 4.23 -39.34 27.40
N VAL A 186 3.15 -39.02 26.67
CA VAL A 186 1.85 -38.65 27.27
C VAL A 186 1.31 -39.76 28.17
N ASN A 187 1.40 -41.02 27.73
CA ASN A 187 0.89 -42.14 28.48
C ASN A 187 1.78 -42.52 29.68
N THR A 188 3.11 -42.53 29.51
CA THR A 188 4.06 -42.89 30.58
C THR A 188 4.06 -41.87 31.71
N LEU A 189 4.02 -40.58 31.40
CA LEU A 189 3.93 -39.51 32.41
C LEU A 189 2.49 -39.23 32.87
N ASN A 190 1.49 -39.96 32.34
CA ASN A 190 0.07 -39.78 32.62
C ASN A 190 -0.41 -38.32 32.48
N LEU A 191 0.06 -37.62 31.43
CA LEU A 191 -0.25 -36.21 31.23
C LEU A 191 -1.73 -36.02 30.84
N SER A 192 -2.39 -35.08 31.51
CA SER A 192 -3.78 -34.67 31.24
C SER A 192 -3.92 -33.86 29.93
N LEU A 193 -3.71 -34.51 28.78
CA LEU A 193 -3.85 -33.88 27.46
C LEU A 193 -5.32 -33.64 27.10
N ALA A 194 -5.60 -32.56 26.35
CA ALA A 194 -6.94 -32.32 25.84
C ALA A 194 -7.44 -33.53 25.03
N PRO A 195 -8.65 -34.06 25.28
CA PRO A 195 -9.12 -35.31 24.69
C PRO A 195 -9.08 -35.33 23.16
N GLN A 196 -9.41 -34.20 22.52
CA GLN A 196 -9.30 -34.05 21.08
C GLN A 196 -7.86 -34.21 20.59
N MET A 197 -6.90 -33.53 21.24
CA MET A 197 -5.48 -33.61 20.87
C MET A 197 -4.90 -35.01 21.09
N LYS A 198 -5.32 -35.69 22.16
CA LYS A 198 -4.96 -37.10 22.37
C LYS A 198 -5.45 -37.97 21.22
N ARG A 199 -6.69 -37.76 20.77
CA ARG A 199 -7.25 -38.51 19.65
C ARG A 199 -6.60 -38.16 18.31
N GLU A 200 -6.23 -36.89 18.09
CA GLU A 200 -5.43 -36.46 16.93
C GLU A 200 -4.09 -37.21 16.90
N LEU A 201 -3.43 -37.33 18.05
CA LEU A 201 -2.16 -38.02 18.17
C LEU A 201 -2.29 -39.54 17.95
N GLU A 202 -3.32 -40.19 18.54
CA GLU A 202 -3.60 -41.61 18.31
C GLU A 202 -3.83 -41.93 16.83
N VAL A 203 -4.65 -41.13 16.14
CA VAL A 203 -4.91 -41.32 14.70
C VAL A 203 -3.66 -41.06 13.86
N ALA A 204 -2.82 -40.11 14.27
CA ALA A 204 -1.56 -39.85 13.57
C ALA A 204 -0.55 -41.02 13.68
N VAL A 205 -0.57 -41.77 14.78
CA VAL A 205 0.21 -43.02 14.91
C VAL A 205 -0.26 -44.05 13.90
N ASP A 206 -1.58 -44.23 13.79
CA ASP A 206 -2.19 -45.18 12.86
C ASP A 206 -1.97 -44.79 11.39
N GLN A 207 -1.90 -43.49 11.09
CA GLN A 207 -1.85 -42.93 9.74
C GLN A 207 -0.48 -42.36 9.34
N LYS A 208 0.61 -42.82 9.98
CA LYS A 208 1.97 -42.28 9.75
C LYS A 208 2.42 -42.21 8.28
N GLU A 209 1.89 -43.09 7.42
CA GLU A 209 2.24 -43.14 5.99
C GLU A 209 1.48 -42.11 5.14
N GLN A 210 0.38 -41.54 5.66
CA GLN A 210 -0.44 -40.57 4.91
C GLN A 210 0.14 -39.15 4.95
N CYS A 211 0.81 -38.79 6.06
CA CYS A 211 1.46 -37.49 6.20
C CYS A 211 2.70 -37.63 7.09
N GLU A 212 3.88 -37.58 6.48
CA GLU A 212 5.14 -37.68 7.19
C GLU A 212 5.46 -36.35 7.88
N SER A 213 5.26 -36.30 9.20
CA SER A 213 5.56 -35.13 10.03
C SER A 213 6.04 -35.56 11.40
N ARG A 214 7.02 -34.83 11.95
CA ARG A 214 7.34 -34.95 13.37
C ARG A 214 6.19 -34.36 14.19
N TRP A 215 6.02 -34.90 15.39
CA TRP A 215 5.07 -34.42 16.36
C TRP A 215 5.81 -33.81 17.53
N ASN A 216 5.20 -32.77 18.08
CA ASN A 216 5.77 -32.02 19.18
C ASN A 216 4.84 -32.10 20.39
N LEU A 217 5.42 -32.19 21.56
CA LEU A 217 4.80 -31.86 22.84
C LEU A 217 5.44 -30.57 23.33
N GLY A 218 4.67 -29.49 23.44
CA GLY A 218 5.17 -28.18 23.85
C GLY A 218 4.42 -27.64 25.06
N VAL A 219 5.15 -27.08 26.03
CA VAL A 219 4.62 -26.31 27.16
C VAL A 219 5.01 -24.85 26.97
N VAL A 220 4.03 -23.96 27.06
CA VAL A 220 4.22 -22.51 26.97
C VAL A 220 3.29 -21.83 27.97
N LEU A 221 3.70 -20.68 28.49
CA LEU A 221 2.84 -19.82 29.29
C LEU A 221 1.80 -19.14 28.38
N ARG A 222 0.53 -19.22 28.76
CA ARG A 222 -0.58 -18.63 28.02
C ARG A 222 -1.42 -17.73 28.90
N LEU A 223 -1.75 -16.57 28.37
CA LEU A 223 -2.63 -15.63 29.05
C LEU A 223 -4.08 -16.11 28.98
N HIS A 224 -4.67 -16.37 30.14
CA HIS A 224 -6.09 -16.63 30.27
C HIS A 224 -6.78 -15.41 30.85
N ARG A 225 -7.99 -15.13 30.37
CA ARG A 225 -8.83 -14.02 30.83
C ARG A 225 -10.05 -14.54 31.56
N PHE A 226 -10.44 -13.81 32.60
CA PHE A 226 -11.62 -14.12 33.38
C PHE A 226 -12.32 -12.85 33.85
N GLN A 227 -13.63 -12.94 34.01
CA GLN A 227 -14.46 -11.83 34.42
C GLN A 227 -14.35 -11.63 35.94
N THR A 228 -13.96 -10.43 36.38
CA THR A 228 -13.93 -10.04 37.80
C THR A 228 -15.19 -9.32 38.24
N VAL A 229 -15.84 -8.62 37.30
CA VAL A 229 -17.09 -7.88 37.52
C VAL A 229 -18.14 -8.43 36.57
N LYS A 230 -19.27 -8.87 37.14
CA LYS A 230 -20.41 -9.41 36.40
C LYS A 230 -20.83 -8.49 35.25
N ASN A 231 -21.07 -9.07 34.08
CA ASN A 231 -21.50 -8.37 32.86
C ASN A 231 -20.56 -7.24 32.40
N SER A 232 -19.27 -7.29 32.75
CA SER A 232 -18.26 -6.35 32.28
C SER A 232 -17.35 -6.99 31.23
N ALA A 233 -16.99 -6.21 30.20
CA ALA A 233 -15.94 -6.57 29.26
C ALA A 233 -14.51 -6.36 29.83
N ASP A 234 -14.39 -5.78 31.03
CA ASP A 234 -13.11 -5.57 31.70
C ASP A 234 -12.65 -6.85 32.42
N TYR A 235 -12.17 -7.80 31.62
CA TYR A 235 -11.64 -9.06 32.13
C TYR A 235 -10.27 -8.85 32.75
N SER A 236 -10.03 -9.49 33.90
CA SER A 236 -8.68 -9.67 34.43
C SER A 236 -7.98 -10.81 33.70
N SER A 237 -6.69 -11.01 33.98
CA SER A 237 -5.89 -12.04 33.33
C SER A 237 -4.95 -12.75 34.29
N ILE A 238 -4.71 -14.03 34.00
CA ILE A 238 -3.74 -14.88 34.67
C ILE A 238 -2.89 -15.61 33.63
N SER A 239 -1.60 -15.76 33.89
CA SER A 239 -0.72 -16.59 33.07
C SER A 239 -0.69 -18.01 33.63
N VAL A 240 -0.94 -19.00 32.77
CA VAL A 240 -0.94 -20.42 33.14
C VAL A 240 -0.10 -21.20 32.14
N ALA A 241 0.62 -22.21 32.60
CA ALA A 241 1.27 -23.15 31.71
C ALA A 241 0.28 -24.26 31.36
N ASP A 242 0.20 -24.58 30.08
CA ASP A 242 -0.48 -25.77 29.58
C ASP A 242 0.38 -26.43 28.49
N PHE A 243 0.18 -27.73 28.29
CA PHE A 243 0.84 -28.48 27.23
C PHE A 243 -0.08 -28.82 26.06
N ASN A 244 0.52 -28.84 24.87
CA ASN A 244 -0.14 -29.13 23.60
C ASN A 244 0.67 -30.14 22.81
N THR A 245 -0.05 -30.98 22.06
CA THR A 245 0.55 -31.85 21.05
C THR A 245 0.12 -31.41 19.66
N TYR A 246 1.06 -31.35 18.72
CA TYR A 246 0.79 -30.90 17.35
C TYR A 246 1.86 -31.41 16.38
N PRO A 247 1.51 -31.60 15.09
CA PRO A 247 2.48 -31.90 14.05
C PRO A 247 3.31 -30.64 13.68
N ASP A 248 4.50 -30.83 13.11
CA ASP A 248 5.30 -29.74 12.52
C ASP A 248 4.53 -28.98 11.44
N TYR A 249 3.66 -29.69 10.71
CA TYR A 249 2.86 -29.13 9.65
C TYR A 249 1.36 -29.30 9.94
N ALA A 250 0.63 -28.18 10.01
CA ALA A 250 -0.79 -28.18 10.36
C ALA A 250 -1.71 -28.91 9.35
N ASP A 251 -1.23 -29.13 8.12
CA ASP A 251 -1.89 -29.96 7.11
C ASP A 251 -1.78 -31.48 7.39
N CYS A 252 -0.86 -31.90 8.25
CA CYS A 252 -0.77 -33.28 8.74
C CYS A 252 -1.63 -33.56 9.98
N ARG A 253 -2.38 -32.57 10.47
CA ARG A 253 -3.28 -32.76 11.61
C ARG A 253 -4.50 -33.59 11.20
N PRO A 254 -4.79 -34.72 11.85
CA PRO A 254 -6.03 -35.46 11.60
C PRO A 254 -7.27 -34.64 11.94
N ASP A 255 -8.31 -34.76 11.11
CA ASP A 255 -9.57 -34.06 11.34
C ASP A 255 -10.43 -34.79 12.38
N ILE A 256 -10.27 -34.39 13.64
CA ILE A 256 -11.01 -34.95 14.78
C ILE A 256 -12.04 -33.96 15.30
N PRO A 257 -13.35 -34.32 15.33
CA PRO A 257 -14.37 -33.48 15.93
C PRO A 257 -14.17 -33.39 17.44
N ASN A 258 -14.41 -32.21 18.00
CA ASN A 258 -14.30 -31.99 19.44
C ASN A 258 -15.55 -32.49 20.21
N GLN A 259 -16.70 -32.65 19.55
CA GLN A 259 -17.95 -33.02 20.21
C GLN A 259 -17.97 -34.48 20.66
N GLY A 260 -18.44 -34.73 21.87
CA GLY A 260 -18.66 -36.10 22.40
C GLY A 260 -17.39 -36.91 22.71
N VAL A 261 -16.20 -36.28 22.69
CA VAL A 261 -14.93 -36.99 22.93
C VAL A 261 -14.77 -37.44 24.40
N VAL A 262 -15.40 -36.74 25.34
CA VAL A 262 -15.36 -37.05 26.78
C VAL A 262 -16.70 -36.74 27.41
N GLY A 263 -17.07 -37.49 28.46
CA GLY A 263 -18.23 -37.19 29.30
C GLY A 263 -18.09 -35.83 30.00
N ILE A 264 -19.24 -35.25 30.36
CA ILE A 264 -19.31 -33.93 31.01
C ILE A 264 -19.99 -34.02 32.37
N LYS A 265 -19.55 -33.19 33.31
CA LYS A 265 -20.22 -32.99 34.61
C LYS A 265 -20.39 -31.52 34.93
N LEU A 266 -21.42 -31.22 35.72
CA LEU A 266 -21.68 -29.86 36.19
C LEU A 266 -20.61 -29.44 37.21
N ALA A 267 -19.86 -28.37 36.91
CA ALA A 267 -18.89 -27.78 37.84
C ALA A 267 -19.47 -26.61 38.62
N PHE A 268 -20.34 -25.82 37.98
CA PHE A 268 -20.95 -24.63 38.59
C PHE A 268 -22.32 -24.36 38.00
N ALA A 269 -23.34 -24.21 38.85
CA ALA A 269 -24.69 -23.83 38.44
C ALA A 269 -24.80 -22.31 38.31
N THR A 270 -25.14 -21.81 37.12
CA THR A 270 -25.25 -20.38 36.84
C THR A 270 -26.63 -19.80 37.14
N ASN A 271 -27.61 -20.64 37.49
CA ASN A 271 -28.97 -20.24 37.88
C ASN A 271 -29.65 -19.27 36.88
N GLY A 272 -29.46 -19.49 35.58
CA GLY A 272 -30.04 -18.67 34.51
C GLY A 272 -29.11 -17.59 33.95
N GLU A 273 -27.93 -17.40 34.53
CA GLU A 273 -26.94 -16.43 34.06
C GLU A 273 -26.07 -16.99 32.93
N ASP A 274 -25.88 -16.20 31.86
CA ASP A 274 -24.88 -16.50 30.83
C ASP A 274 -23.58 -15.74 31.12
N LEU A 275 -22.58 -16.47 31.60
CA LEU A 275 -21.25 -15.95 31.97
C LEU A 275 -20.46 -15.40 30.78
N LEU A 276 -20.88 -15.69 29.56
CA LEU A 276 -20.22 -15.26 28.33
C LEU A 276 -21.06 -14.25 27.53
N SER A 277 -22.14 -13.72 28.12
CA SER A 277 -23.01 -12.72 27.48
C SER A 277 -22.31 -11.40 27.16
N VAL A 278 -21.27 -11.03 27.92
CA VAL A 278 -20.45 -9.84 27.70
C VAL A 278 -18.98 -10.24 27.73
N ASP A 279 -18.38 -10.37 26.54
CA ASP A 279 -17.01 -10.81 26.36
C ASP A 279 -16.19 -9.83 25.47
N PRO A 280 -14.88 -9.65 25.77
CA PRO A 280 -13.99 -8.82 24.96
C PRO A 280 -13.91 -9.28 23.50
N ASP A 281 -13.90 -8.35 22.55
CA ASP A 281 -13.85 -8.68 21.11
C ASP A 281 -12.63 -9.51 20.70
N ARG A 282 -11.53 -9.43 21.44
CA ARG A 282 -10.37 -10.29 21.21
C ARG A 282 -10.65 -11.76 21.48
N LEU A 283 -11.54 -12.10 22.42
CA LEU A 283 -11.89 -13.49 22.70
C LEU A 283 -12.81 -14.07 21.62
N LYS A 284 -13.30 -13.26 20.68
CA LYS A 284 -14.19 -13.67 19.58
C LYS A 284 -13.46 -13.95 18.26
N GLN A 285 -12.13 -14.02 18.27
CA GLN A 285 -11.34 -14.08 17.04
C GLN A 285 -10.97 -15.50 16.58
N PHE A 286 -10.92 -16.46 17.52
CA PHE A 286 -10.46 -17.83 17.27
C PHE A 286 -11.44 -18.85 17.85
N PRO A 287 -11.52 -20.06 17.28
CA PRO A 287 -12.43 -21.09 17.74
C PRO A 287 -11.99 -21.66 19.10
N TYR A 288 -12.95 -21.97 19.96
CA TYR A 288 -12.71 -22.60 21.25
C TYR A 288 -13.14 -24.06 21.26
N GLU A 289 -12.64 -24.82 22.23
CA GLU A 289 -13.06 -26.19 22.52
C GLU A 289 -14.40 -26.30 23.26
N ILE A 290 -15.08 -25.18 23.50
CA ILE A 290 -16.36 -25.14 24.21
C ILE A 290 -17.55 -24.95 23.30
N GLU A 291 -18.63 -25.59 23.66
CA GLU A 291 -19.96 -25.23 23.20
C GLU A 291 -20.49 -24.09 24.07
N SER A 292 -20.76 -22.95 23.46
CA SER A 292 -21.27 -21.75 24.15
C SER A 292 -22.44 -21.16 23.36
N SER A 293 -23.44 -20.67 24.10
CA SER A 293 -24.56 -19.93 23.52
C SER A 293 -24.19 -18.49 23.08
N SER A 294 -23.12 -17.93 23.63
CA SER A 294 -22.76 -16.51 23.45
C SER A 294 -21.51 -16.27 22.62
N LEU A 295 -20.52 -17.17 22.62
CA LEU A 295 -19.35 -17.01 21.75
C LEU A 295 -19.70 -17.30 20.29
N PRO A 296 -19.16 -16.53 19.32
CA PRO A 296 -19.42 -16.77 17.91
C PRO A 296 -18.82 -18.10 17.47
N THR A 297 -19.55 -18.83 16.62
CA THR A 297 -19.03 -20.04 15.97
C THR A 297 -18.01 -19.65 14.90
N ILE A 298 -16.74 -19.95 15.15
CA ILE A 298 -15.63 -19.70 14.21
C ILE A 298 -15.20 -21.03 13.61
N SER A 299 -14.98 -21.04 12.30
CA SER A 299 -14.55 -22.25 11.60
C SER A 299 -13.15 -22.69 12.06
N ARG A 300 -13.02 -23.97 12.40
CA ARG A 300 -11.73 -24.62 12.60
C ARG A 300 -10.97 -24.83 11.27
N TYR A 301 -11.70 -24.92 10.16
CA TYR A 301 -11.13 -25.17 8.84
C TYR A 301 -10.83 -23.86 8.13
N ILE A 302 -9.60 -23.75 7.63
CA ILE A 302 -9.08 -22.56 6.97
C ILE A 302 -8.67 -22.90 5.54
N LYS A 303 -9.18 -22.14 4.58
CA LYS A 303 -8.72 -22.22 3.19
C LYS A 303 -7.38 -21.52 3.05
N THR A 304 -6.45 -22.16 2.37
CA THR A 304 -5.09 -21.66 2.13
C THR A 304 -4.67 -21.92 0.68
N VAL A 305 -3.64 -21.21 0.24
CA VAL A 305 -2.83 -21.66 -0.90
C VAL A 305 -2.28 -23.07 -0.63
N PRO A 306 -1.99 -23.87 -1.68
CA PRO A 306 -1.46 -25.22 -1.51
C PRO A 306 -0.28 -25.25 -0.51
N THR A 307 -0.39 -26.08 0.51
CA THR A 307 0.66 -26.31 1.51
C THR A 307 1.81 -27.13 0.93
N ILE A 308 2.85 -27.39 1.73
CA ILE A 308 3.98 -28.27 1.36
C ILE A 308 3.49 -29.66 0.90
N HIS A 309 2.40 -30.18 1.48
CA HIS A 309 1.79 -31.45 1.07
C HIS A 309 0.66 -31.29 0.02
N GLY A 310 0.48 -30.09 -0.54
CA GLY A 310 -0.50 -29.80 -1.59
C GLY A 310 -1.95 -29.64 -1.13
N LEU A 311 -2.23 -29.63 0.18
CA LEU A 311 -3.57 -29.39 0.70
C LEU A 311 -3.95 -27.92 0.59
N THR A 312 -5.22 -27.64 0.28
CA THR A 312 -5.77 -26.28 0.16
C THR A 312 -6.60 -25.87 1.38
N THR A 313 -6.65 -26.75 2.37
CA THR A 313 -7.36 -26.54 3.64
C THR A 313 -6.52 -27.07 4.77
N VAL A 314 -6.44 -26.31 5.86
CA VAL A 314 -5.75 -26.69 7.10
C VAL A 314 -6.68 -26.55 8.29
N THR A 315 -6.42 -27.34 9.33
CA THR A 315 -7.21 -27.38 10.55
C THR A 315 -6.47 -26.63 11.65
N GLN A 316 -7.06 -25.53 12.13
CA GLN A 316 -6.46 -24.74 13.21
C GLN A 316 -6.71 -25.37 14.59
N PRO A 317 -5.87 -25.11 15.59
CA PRO A 317 -6.12 -25.59 16.95
C PRO A 317 -7.24 -24.80 17.62
N LEU A 318 -7.87 -25.42 18.62
CA LEU A 318 -8.92 -24.79 19.42
C LEU A 318 -8.30 -24.12 20.66
N LEU A 319 -8.74 -22.91 20.97
CA LEU A 319 -8.44 -22.26 22.23
C LEU A 319 -9.18 -22.95 23.38
N ARG A 320 -8.54 -22.98 24.54
CA ARG A 320 -9.03 -23.71 25.70
C ARG A 320 -9.71 -22.80 26.70
N SER A 321 -10.43 -23.43 27.61
CA SER A 321 -11.05 -22.73 28.73
C SER A 321 -11.11 -23.62 29.94
N TYR A 322 -10.99 -23.02 31.12
CA TYR A 322 -10.87 -23.75 32.36
C TYR A 322 -11.82 -23.21 33.43
N PHE A 323 -12.26 -24.09 34.31
CA PHE A 323 -12.99 -23.76 35.51
C PHE A 323 -12.49 -24.65 36.64
N SER A 324 -12.03 -24.05 37.74
CA SER A 324 -11.46 -24.78 38.88
C SER A 324 -10.37 -25.80 38.50
N GLY A 325 -9.54 -25.48 37.50
CA GLY A 325 -8.44 -26.33 37.01
C GLY A 325 -8.85 -27.36 35.96
N CYS A 326 -10.15 -27.53 35.69
CA CYS A 326 -10.67 -28.49 34.73
C CYS A 326 -11.01 -27.82 33.39
N ARG A 327 -10.74 -28.52 32.28
CA ARG A 327 -11.17 -28.07 30.94
C ARG A 327 -12.70 -28.00 30.88
N VAL A 328 -13.20 -26.87 30.40
CA VAL A 328 -14.63 -26.63 30.20
C VAL A 328 -15.03 -27.19 28.85
N ARG A 329 -16.25 -27.73 28.77
CA ARG A 329 -16.81 -28.33 27.55
C ARG A 329 -18.08 -27.62 27.10
N VAL A 330 -18.91 -27.20 28.04
CA VAL A 330 -20.17 -26.49 27.76
C VAL A 330 -20.34 -25.34 28.73
N VAL A 331 -20.71 -24.16 28.22
CA VAL A 331 -21.13 -23.00 29.01
C VAL A 331 -22.46 -22.51 28.48
N ASN A 332 -23.45 -22.45 29.36
CA ASN A 332 -24.78 -21.96 29.03
C ASN A 332 -25.45 -21.34 30.27
N THR A 333 -26.73 -21.00 30.15
CA THR A 333 -27.53 -20.44 31.25
C THR A 333 -27.85 -21.44 32.38
N THR A 334 -27.61 -22.74 32.19
CA THR A 334 -27.82 -23.75 33.25
C THR A 334 -26.58 -23.99 34.08
N GLY A 335 -25.38 -23.88 33.48
CA GLY A 335 -24.14 -24.00 34.22
C GLY A 335 -22.88 -24.00 33.37
N VAL A 336 -21.75 -24.14 34.07
CA VAL A 336 -20.44 -24.47 33.51
C VAL A 336 -20.21 -25.96 33.68
N TYR A 337 -19.98 -26.66 32.57
CA TYR A 337 -19.73 -28.10 32.54
C TYR A 337 -18.29 -28.38 32.14
N VAL A 338 -17.63 -29.25 32.91
CA VAL A 338 -16.24 -29.65 32.73
C VAL A 338 -16.14 -31.15 32.41
N GLU A 339 -14.94 -31.61 32.07
CA GLU A 339 -14.66 -33.04 31.85
C GLU A 339 -15.04 -33.91 33.07
N GLU A 340 -15.75 -35.01 32.83
CA GLU A 340 -16.28 -35.89 33.88
C GLU A 340 -15.19 -36.44 34.82
N GLY A 341 -14.04 -36.83 34.25
CA GLY A 341 -12.91 -37.40 34.99
C GLY A 341 -12.06 -36.37 35.77
N CYS A 342 -12.31 -35.06 35.63
CA CYS A 342 -11.43 -34.05 36.21
C CYS A 342 -11.82 -33.67 37.66
N THR A 343 -10.86 -33.62 38.58
CA THR A 343 -11.10 -33.20 39.98
C THR A 343 -11.02 -31.68 40.09
N LEU A 344 -12.04 -31.05 40.70
CA LEU A 344 -12.07 -29.59 40.89
C LEU A 344 -11.04 -29.18 41.94
N ILE A 345 -10.20 -28.21 41.59
CA ILE A 345 -9.11 -27.70 42.43
C ILE A 345 -9.50 -26.33 42.98
N ASP A 346 -9.51 -26.19 44.31
CA ASP A 346 -9.93 -24.95 44.98
C ASP A 346 -9.06 -23.73 44.67
N HIS A 347 -7.74 -23.93 44.43
CA HIS A 347 -6.83 -22.86 44.03
C HIS A 347 -7.33 -22.08 42.82
N TRP A 348 -7.91 -22.78 41.83
CA TRP A 348 -8.37 -22.20 40.58
C TRP A 348 -9.79 -21.63 40.67
N ARG A 349 -10.53 -21.93 41.74
CA ARG A 349 -11.96 -21.59 41.88
C ARG A 349 -12.20 -20.08 41.96
N SER A 350 -11.26 -19.32 42.51
CA SER A 350 -11.33 -17.87 42.64
C SER A 350 -11.28 -17.13 41.30
N TYR A 351 -10.71 -17.73 40.26
CA TYR A 351 -10.64 -17.15 38.93
C TYR A 351 -11.91 -17.39 38.10
N GLY A 352 -12.83 -18.23 38.57
CA GLY A 352 -14.07 -18.53 37.86
C GLY A 352 -13.84 -19.19 36.50
N LEU A 353 -14.64 -18.82 35.50
CA LEU A 353 -14.48 -19.27 34.11
C LEU A 353 -13.35 -18.48 33.46
N THR A 354 -12.28 -19.19 33.07
CA THR A 354 -11.13 -18.61 32.37
C THR A 354 -11.16 -19.02 30.89
N LEU A 355 -10.88 -18.06 30.01
CA LEU A 355 -10.79 -18.26 28.56
C LEU A 355 -9.37 -17.94 28.10
N GLN A 356 -8.75 -18.85 27.35
CA GLN A 356 -7.46 -18.62 26.73
C GLN A 356 -7.56 -17.42 25.77
N SER A 357 -6.68 -16.44 25.95
CA SER A 357 -6.64 -15.27 25.08
C SER A 357 -5.79 -15.53 23.85
N PRO A 358 -6.13 -14.94 22.68
CA PRO A 358 -5.21 -14.69 21.58
C PRO A 358 -4.00 -13.86 22.01
N ASP A 359 -2.84 -14.06 21.37
CA ASP A 359 -1.62 -13.29 21.62
C ASP A 359 -1.61 -12.12 20.65
N ASP A 360 -1.41 -10.91 21.17
CA ASP A 360 -1.19 -9.74 20.33
C ASP A 360 0.30 -9.46 20.29
N LEU A 361 0.93 -9.73 19.14
CA LEU A 361 2.33 -9.39 18.92
C LEU A 361 2.38 -8.24 17.90
N PRO A 362 2.23 -6.99 18.35
CA PRO A 362 2.20 -5.85 17.46
C PRO A 362 3.58 -5.65 16.84
N VAL A 363 3.55 -5.27 15.56
CA VAL A 363 4.74 -4.84 14.83
C VAL A 363 4.58 -3.38 14.47
N CYS A 364 5.46 -2.55 15.00
CA CYS A 364 5.34 -1.09 14.91
C CYS A 364 6.30 -0.49 13.89
N SER A 365 5.96 0.69 13.37
CA SER A 365 6.94 1.59 12.76
C SER A 365 7.72 2.33 13.85
N THR A 366 8.82 2.98 13.47
CA THR A 366 9.55 3.93 14.33
C THR A 366 8.72 5.17 14.71
N GLY A 367 7.63 5.44 13.99
CA GLY A 367 6.70 6.55 14.24
C GLY A 367 5.48 6.19 15.10
N ASP A 368 5.60 5.19 15.98
CA ASP A 368 4.59 4.73 16.96
C ASP A 368 3.29 4.13 16.39
N VAL A 369 3.20 3.90 15.09
CA VAL A 369 2.04 3.23 14.46
C VAL A 369 2.26 1.73 14.43
N CYS A 370 1.32 0.95 14.97
CA CYS A 370 1.44 -0.50 15.11
C CYS A 370 0.42 -1.28 14.27
N VAL A 371 0.87 -2.40 13.70
CA VAL A 371 0.03 -3.46 13.16
C VAL A 371 -0.13 -4.51 14.24
N HIS A 372 -1.34 -4.69 14.74
CA HIS A 372 -1.72 -5.72 15.69
C HIS A 372 -1.85 -7.06 14.98
N ASN A 373 -1.05 -8.03 15.43
CA ASN A 373 -1.11 -9.40 14.94
C ASN A 373 -1.66 -10.27 16.06
N MET A 374 -2.95 -10.58 15.95
CA MET A 374 -3.61 -11.47 16.87
C MET A 374 -3.36 -12.91 16.40
N TYR A 375 -2.62 -13.68 17.18
CA TYR A 375 -2.26 -15.06 16.90
C TYR A 375 -3.07 -16.04 17.74
N ASN A 376 -3.34 -17.21 17.18
CA ASN A 376 -3.77 -18.37 17.96
C ASN A 376 -2.64 -18.82 18.89
N THR A 377 -2.86 -18.82 20.20
CA THR A 377 -1.81 -18.94 21.22
C THR A 377 -1.38 -20.36 21.52
N VAL A 378 -1.99 -21.35 20.88
CA VAL A 378 -1.53 -22.74 20.99
C VAL A 378 -0.06 -22.86 20.50
N TRP A 379 0.36 -21.99 19.57
CA TRP A 379 1.71 -21.87 18.98
C TRP A 379 2.26 -23.21 18.48
N GLU A 380 2.11 -23.46 17.18
CA GLU A 380 2.56 -24.71 16.55
C GLU A 380 3.89 -24.48 15.85
N TYR A 381 4.97 -24.72 16.59
CA TYR A 381 6.34 -24.56 16.08
C TYR A 381 7.04 -25.88 15.79
N THR A 382 7.85 -25.87 14.73
CA THR A 382 8.81 -26.95 14.48
C THR A 382 9.91 -26.94 15.54
N ASN A 383 10.46 -28.11 15.89
CA ASN A 383 11.70 -28.18 16.68
C ASN A 383 12.81 -28.83 15.85
N SER A 384 13.76 -28.00 15.38
CA SER A 384 14.91 -28.47 14.60
C SER A 384 16.21 -27.89 15.15
N LEU A 385 17.32 -28.56 14.86
CA LEU A 385 18.65 -28.07 15.22
C LEU A 385 19.18 -27.14 14.12
N SER A 386 19.84 -26.06 14.52
CA SER A 386 20.50 -25.17 13.57
C SER A 386 21.67 -25.87 12.89
N SER A 387 21.76 -25.76 11.57
CA SER A 387 22.91 -26.26 10.81
C SER A 387 24.19 -25.44 11.04
N ALA A 388 24.04 -24.18 11.46
CA ALA A 388 25.16 -23.28 11.76
C ALA A 388 25.65 -23.41 13.21
N ASP A 389 24.77 -23.80 14.13
CA ASP A 389 25.06 -23.91 15.55
C ASP A 389 24.27 -25.09 16.17
N PRO A 390 24.91 -26.27 16.33
CA PRO A 390 24.23 -27.47 16.81
C PRO A 390 23.63 -27.36 18.22
N THR A 391 24.00 -26.35 19.04
CA THR A 391 23.40 -26.14 20.37
C THR A 391 22.13 -25.28 20.33
N ARG A 392 21.85 -24.65 19.18
CA ARG A 392 20.67 -23.82 18.97
C ARG A 392 19.50 -24.64 18.44
N VAL A 393 18.39 -24.59 19.16
CA VAL A 393 17.10 -25.10 18.70
C VAL A 393 16.40 -23.99 17.92
N ILE A 394 16.11 -24.24 16.65
CA ILE A 394 15.33 -23.36 15.78
C ILE A 394 13.86 -23.74 15.89
N GLN A 395 13.03 -22.73 16.14
CA GLN A 395 11.59 -22.85 16.19
C GLN A 395 10.94 -21.93 15.16
N ILE A 396 10.10 -22.50 14.29
CA ILE A 396 9.36 -21.74 13.27
C ILE A 396 7.88 -22.07 13.42
N ILE A 397 7.06 -21.04 13.66
CA ILE A 397 5.63 -21.21 13.94
C ILE A 397 4.84 -21.18 12.63
N SER A 398 3.95 -22.15 12.45
CA SER A 398 2.85 -22.03 11.49
C SER A 398 1.74 -21.19 12.12
N VAL A 399 1.45 -20.04 11.52
CA VAL A 399 0.63 -19.01 12.17
C VAL A 399 -0.80 -19.00 11.66
N PHE A 400 -1.72 -18.98 12.61
CA PHE A 400 -3.11 -18.63 12.42
C PHE A 400 -3.33 -17.24 13.01
N ARG A 401 -3.69 -16.27 12.19
CA ARG A 401 -3.75 -14.87 12.65
C ARG A 401 -4.90 -14.06 12.08
N SER A 402 -5.29 -13.06 12.85
CA SER A 402 -6.03 -11.90 12.37
C SER A 402 -5.14 -10.66 12.44
N ARG A 403 -5.28 -9.75 11.47
CA ARG A 403 -4.47 -8.52 11.38
C ARG A 403 -5.33 -7.28 11.24
N TYR A 404 -4.94 -6.24 11.96
CA TYR A 404 -5.39 -4.87 11.76
C TYR A 404 -4.30 -3.93 12.27
N ALA A 405 -4.43 -2.63 12.01
CA ALA A 405 -3.48 -1.66 12.54
C ALA A 405 -4.19 -0.53 13.28
N ASP A 406 -3.38 0.30 13.94
CA ASP A 406 -3.84 1.56 14.49
C ASP A 406 -4.47 2.43 13.40
N SER A 407 -5.56 3.10 13.76
CA SER A 407 -6.25 4.02 12.85
C SER A 407 -5.41 5.28 12.67
N VAL A 408 -4.78 5.39 11.50
CA VAL A 408 -4.02 6.60 11.11
C VAL A 408 -4.70 7.29 9.94
N ALA A 409 -4.88 8.61 10.06
CA ALA A 409 -5.48 9.42 9.00
C ALA A 409 -4.60 9.44 7.74
N LEU A 410 -5.23 9.30 6.58
CA LEU A 410 -4.54 9.33 5.29
C LEU A 410 -4.42 10.76 4.77
N SER A 411 -3.21 11.19 4.38
CA SER A 411 -3.02 12.48 3.70
C SER A 411 -3.69 12.46 2.31
N MET A 412 -4.62 13.39 2.08
CA MET A 412 -5.31 13.59 0.79
C MET A 412 -4.46 14.37 -0.24
N LEU A 413 -3.24 14.78 0.14
CA LEU A 413 -2.37 15.63 -0.67
C LEU A 413 -2.09 15.05 -2.06
N PRO A 414 -1.72 13.76 -2.23
CA PRO A 414 -1.48 13.20 -3.56
C PRO A 414 -2.72 13.24 -4.46
N GLY A 415 -3.90 12.95 -3.91
CA GLY A 415 -5.16 13.07 -4.67
C GLY A 415 -5.48 14.50 -5.09
N ALA A 416 -5.24 15.48 -4.22
CA ALA A 416 -5.40 16.90 -4.56
C ALA A 416 -4.44 17.33 -5.68
N ILE A 417 -3.19 16.85 -5.67
CA ILE A 417 -2.20 17.13 -6.73
C ILE A 417 -2.64 16.55 -8.06
N VAL A 418 -3.07 15.29 -8.09
CA VAL A 418 -3.58 14.66 -9.33
C VAL A 418 -4.81 15.41 -9.85
N ALA A 419 -5.74 15.78 -8.97
CA ALA A 419 -6.90 16.59 -9.35
C ALA A 419 -6.48 17.94 -9.95
N GLN A 420 -5.47 18.62 -9.38
CA GLN A 420 -4.93 19.85 -9.94
C GLN A 420 -4.27 19.63 -11.30
N ILE A 421 -3.48 18.57 -11.47
CA ILE A 421 -2.86 18.22 -12.77
C ILE A 421 -3.94 18.02 -13.83
N LEU A 422 -5.00 17.28 -13.51
CA LEU A 422 -6.13 17.03 -14.42
C LEU A 422 -6.94 18.29 -14.71
N LEU A 423 -7.24 19.09 -13.68
CA LEU A 423 -7.99 20.35 -13.82
C LEU A 423 -7.22 21.37 -14.66
N MET A 424 -5.91 21.50 -14.46
CA MET A 424 -5.06 22.34 -15.30
C MET A 424 -5.08 21.87 -16.75
N GLY A 425 -5.13 20.55 -16.99
CA GLY A 425 -5.46 19.98 -18.29
C GLY A 425 -6.76 20.59 -18.82
N ILE A 426 -7.90 20.35 -18.17
CA ILE A 426 -9.23 20.80 -18.62
C ILE A 426 -9.29 22.31 -18.90
N ILE A 427 -8.78 23.14 -17.97
CA ILE A 427 -8.77 24.60 -18.11
C ILE A 427 -7.98 25.02 -19.35
N SER A 428 -6.80 24.45 -19.54
CA SER A 428 -6.01 24.78 -20.71
C SER A 428 -6.72 24.29 -21.99
N LEU A 429 -7.47 23.17 -21.97
CA LEU A 429 -8.17 22.66 -23.17
C LEU A 429 -9.21 23.68 -23.60
N TYR A 430 -9.96 24.20 -22.63
CA TYR A 430 -10.96 25.24 -22.85
C TYR A 430 -10.34 26.49 -23.49
N GLN A 431 -9.17 26.91 -23.02
CA GLN A 431 -8.41 28.04 -23.60
C GLN A 431 -8.00 27.80 -25.06
N VAL A 432 -7.74 26.54 -25.45
CA VAL A 432 -7.27 26.15 -26.79
C VAL A 432 -8.42 25.87 -27.75
N MET A 433 -9.51 25.24 -27.30
CA MET A 433 -10.71 24.99 -28.12
C MET A 433 -11.51 26.27 -28.43
N SER A 434 -11.26 27.36 -27.71
CA SER A 434 -11.70 28.70 -28.09
C SER A 434 -11.15 29.14 -29.46
N SER A 435 -10.11 28.49 -29.98
CA SER A 435 -9.51 28.73 -31.30
C SER A 435 -9.84 27.55 -32.23
N LYS A 436 -10.65 27.78 -33.27
CA LYS A 436 -11.18 26.74 -34.17
C LYS A 436 -10.14 26.09 -35.12
N ARG A 437 -8.84 26.14 -34.84
CA ARG A 437 -7.82 25.53 -35.70
C ARG A 437 -6.69 24.81 -34.96
N SER A 438 -6.56 23.54 -35.36
CA SER A 438 -5.37 22.69 -35.38
C SER A 438 -5.14 21.76 -34.18
N VAL A 439 -4.94 20.48 -34.53
CA VAL A 439 -4.45 19.40 -33.65
C VAL A 439 -3.03 19.68 -33.12
N LEU A 440 -2.29 20.57 -33.79
CA LEU A 440 -0.96 21.03 -33.40
C LEU A 440 -1.02 21.93 -32.14
N LEU A 441 -2.07 22.77 -32.05
CA LEU A 441 -2.40 23.58 -30.87
C LEU A 441 -2.62 22.71 -29.63
N THR A 442 -3.20 21.52 -29.80
CA THR A 442 -3.42 20.53 -28.72
C THR A 442 -2.12 19.85 -28.24
N GLN A 443 -1.04 19.85 -29.02
CA GLN A 443 0.27 19.32 -28.54
C GLN A 443 1.17 20.41 -27.97
N ILE A 444 1.07 21.62 -28.51
CA ILE A 444 1.57 22.88 -27.93
C ILE A 444 0.91 23.16 -26.56
N TRP A 445 -0.35 22.77 -26.41
CA TRP A 445 -1.12 22.78 -25.18
C TRP A 445 -0.59 21.81 -24.12
N ALA A 446 -0.28 20.58 -24.51
CA ALA A 446 0.41 19.62 -23.64
C ALA A 446 1.77 20.15 -23.19
N TYR A 447 2.45 20.96 -24.03
CA TYR A 447 3.73 21.60 -23.70
C TYR A 447 3.66 22.53 -22.48
N ARG A 448 2.60 23.35 -22.37
CA ARG A 448 2.45 24.37 -21.32
C ARG A 448 2.01 23.83 -19.97
N CYS A 449 1.13 22.83 -19.95
CA CYS A 449 0.68 22.22 -18.69
C CYS A 449 1.80 21.43 -17.98
N GLN A 450 2.82 20.93 -18.70
CA GLN A 450 3.89 20.12 -18.09
C GLN A 450 5.25 20.80 -17.92
N ASN A 451 5.45 22.04 -18.39
CA ASN A 451 6.67 22.82 -18.10
C ASN A 451 6.42 23.98 -17.13
N GLY A 452 5.26 24.02 -16.47
CA GLY A 452 4.92 25.05 -15.50
C GLY A 452 5.83 25.01 -14.27
N ARG A 453 6.10 26.17 -13.68
CA ARG A 453 6.75 26.33 -12.36
C ARG A 453 6.13 25.42 -11.27
N MET A 454 4.87 25.02 -11.44
CA MET A 454 4.12 24.14 -10.54
C MET A 454 4.62 22.69 -10.49
N GLN A 455 5.29 22.17 -11.53
CA GLN A 455 5.76 20.78 -11.54
C GLN A 455 6.80 20.51 -10.43
N ILE A 456 7.64 21.50 -10.14
CA ILE A 456 8.60 21.42 -9.03
C ILE A 456 7.86 21.42 -7.68
N ALA A 457 6.79 22.20 -7.56
CA ALA A 457 5.97 22.22 -6.35
C ALA A 457 5.25 20.88 -6.13
N TYR A 458 4.69 20.28 -7.18
CA TYR A 458 4.09 18.94 -7.12
C TYR A 458 5.12 17.88 -6.73
N LEU A 459 6.30 17.92 -7.34
CA LEU A 459 7.39 17.01 -6.99
C LEU A 459 7.79 17.16 -5.51
N ALA A 460 7.95 18.39 -5.03
CA ALA A 460 8.30 18.66 -3.64
C ALA A 460 7.21 18.18 -2.66
N GLN A 461 5.93 18.40 -2.99
CA GLN A 461 4.81 17.94 -2.17
C GLN A 461 4.71 16.42 -2.10
N VAL A 462 4.89 15.71 -3.23
CA VAL A 462 4.87 14.24 -3.24
C VAL A 462 6.13 13.66 -2.57
N MET A 463 7.29 14.28 -2.76
CA MET A 463 8.50 13.89 -2.02
C MET A 463 8.36 14.09 -0.51
N TYR A 464 7.75 15.19 -0.09
CA TYR A 464 7.41 15.40 1.31
C TYR A 464 6.48 14.29 1.81
N HIS A 465 5.44 13.94 1.05
CA HIS A 465 4.56 12.82 1.39
C HIS A 465 5.33 11.50 1.59
N PHE A 466 6.25 11.16 0.70
CA PHE A 466 7.10 9.96 0.86
C PHE A 466 8.10 10.05 2.01
N ALA A 467 8.66 11.22 2.29
CA ALA A 467 9.59 11.40 3.40
C ALA A 467 8.95 11.04 4.76
N PHE A 468 7.66 11.32 4.93
CA PHE A 468 6.94 11.07 6.18
C PHE A 468 6.13 9.77 6.22
N ASN A 469 5.69 9.25 5.07
CA ASN A 469 4.75 8.11 5.02
C ASN A 469 5.33 6.84 4.38
N SER A 470 6.58 6.86 3.90
CA SER A 470 7.22 5.70 3.28
C SER A 470 7.19 4.46 4.17
N ASP A 471 7.55 4.61 5.44
CA ASP A 471 7.61 3.49 6.39
C ASP A 471 6.25 2.88 6.65
N MET A 472 5.18 3.70 6.66
CA MET A 472 3.82 3.21 6.78
C MET A 472 3.40 2.40 5.55
N TYR A 473 3.77 2.83 4.33
CA TYR A 473 3.50 2.06 3.12
C TYR A 473 4.24 0.72 3.13
N TYR A 474 5.51 0.71 3.52
CA TYR A 474 6.27 -0.52 3.63
C TYR A 474 5.73 -1.44 4.72
N LEU A 475 5.39 -0.91 5.89
CA LEU A 475 4.75 -1.68 6.97
C LEU A 475 3.43 -2.31 6.51
N GLY A 476 2.60 -1.54 5.78
CA GLY A 476 1.33 -2.03 5.27
C GLY A 476 1.48 -3.09 4.17
N LEU A 477 2.46 -2.92 3.27
CA LEU A 477 2.77 -3.92 2.24
C LEU A 477 3.40 -5.18 2.82
N SER A 478 4.31 -5.04 3.79
CA SER A 478 4.96 -6.18 4.43
C SER A 478 3.96 -7.01 5.24
N THR A 479 2.96 -6.36 5.86
CA THR A 479 1.95 -7.01 6.69
C THR A 479 0.61 -7.31 6.00
N GLY A 480 0.36 -6.76 4.81
CA GLY A 480 -0.92 -6.94 4.10
C GLY A 480 -2.09 -6.16 4.71
N THR A 481 -1.83 -5.00 5.30
CA THR A 481 -2.82 -4.23 6.09
C THR A 481 -3.20 -2.88 5.48
N LEU A 482 -2.73 -2.55 4.27
CA LEU A 482 -3.10 -1.30 3.62
C LEU A 482 -4.61 -1.21 3.36
N SER A 483 -5.18 -0.03 3.60
CA SER A 483 -6.55 0.27 3.17
C SER A 483 -6.63 0.41 1.65
N SER A 484 -7.84 0.30 1.07
CA SER A 484 -8.06 0.57 -0.35
C SER A 484 -7.75 2.03 -0.70
N ALA A 485 -8.09 2.94 0.21
CA ALA A 485 -7.75 4.36 0.06
C ALA A 485 -6.24 4.59 0.09
N SER A 486 -5.48 3.86 0.92
CA SER A 486 -4.03 3.96 0.99
C SER A 486 -3.33 3.44 -0.27
N ILE A 487 -3.80 2.31 -0.82
CA ILE A 487 -3.34 1.82 -2.13
C ILE A 487 -3.60 2.86 -3.22
N MET A 488 -4.78 3.46 -3.23
CA MET A 488 -5.10 4.53 -4.16
C MET A 488 -4.18 5.73 -3.95
N ASN A 489 -3.91 6.11 -2.70
CA ASN A 489 -3.00 7.20 -2.38
C ASN A 489 -1.59 6.96 -2.93
N LEU A 490 -1.09 5.73 -2.78
CA LEU A 490 0.21 5.32 -3.29
C LEU A 490 0.23 5.36 -4.83
N ALA A 491 -0.81 4.86 -5.49
CA ALA A 491 -0.93 4.91 -6.95
C ALA A 491 -0.98 6.35 -7.49
N LEU A 492 -1.74 7.23 -6.83
CA LEU A 492 -1.82 8.65 -7.16
C LEU A 492 -0.47 9.35 -6.93
N SER A 493 0.24 8.99 -5.86
CA SER A 493 1.60 9.47 -5.59
C SER A 493 2.59 9.01 -6.67
N PHE A 494 2.53 7.74 -7.08
CA PHE A 494 3.33 7.19 -8.17
C PHE A 494 3.09 7.96 -9.49
N TYR A 495 1.83 8.19 -9.84
CA TYR A 495 1.47 8.97 -11.02
C TYR A 495 2.00 10.41 -10.94
N ALA A 496 1.65 11.13 -9.87
CA ALA A 496 2.00 12.54 -9.70
C ALA A 496 3.53 12.75 -9.68
N PHE A 497 4.25 11.89 -8.95
CA PHE A 497 5.70 11.93 -8.89
C PHE A 497 6.32 11.66 -10.26
N SER A 498 6.02 10.51 -10.85
CA SER A 498 6.65 10.07 -12.10
C SER A 498 6.37 11.06 -13.23
N TYR A 499 5.12 11.52 -13.32
CA TYR A 499 4.71 12.55 -14.28
C TYR A 499 5.54 13.83 -14.11
N SER A 500 5.59 14.37 -12.90
CA SER A 500 6.29 15.64 -12.65
C SER A 500 7.79 15.51 -12.83
N PHE A 501 8.39 14.43 -12.34
CA PHE A 501 9.83 14.19 -12.35
C PHE A 501 10.39 14.09 -13.77
N ILE A 502 9.80 13.24 -14.62
CA ILE A 502 10.27 13.07 -16.00
C ILE A 502 10.06 14.34 -16.83
N ASN A 503 8.96 15.06 -16.61
CA ASN A 503 8.72 16.34 -17.28
C ASN A 503 9.76 17.40 -16.88
N VAL A 504 10.14 17.47 -15.60
CA VAL A 504 11.21 18.38 -15.14
C VAL A 504 12.57 18.02 -15.73
N ILE A 505 12.92 16.72 -15.80
CA ILE A 505 14.18 16.27 -16.43
C ILE A 505 14.21 16.72 -17.89
N LYS A 506 13.15 16.44 -18.66
CA LYS A 506 13.04 16.82 -20.07
C LYS A 506 13.06 18.34 -20.28
N ALA A 507 12.51 19.11 -19.35
CA ALA A 507 12.58 20.57 -19.42
C ALA A 507 14.00 21.12 -19.22
N ARG A 508 14.85 20.45 -18.43
CA ARG A 508 16.20 20.90 -18.08
C ARG A 508 17.30 20.40 -19.02
N THR A 509 17.04 19.39 -19.85
CA THR A 509 18.03 18.83 -20.79
C THR A 509 18.36 19.74 -21.99
N GLY A 510 17.87 20.99 -22.02
CA GLY A 510 18.32 22.03 -22.97
C GLY A 510 17.83 21.86 -24.41
N GLU A 511 17.35 20.68 -24.78
CA GLU A 511 16.61 20.43 -26.02
C GLU A 511 15.14 20.83 -25.84
N GLN A 512 14.81 22.11 -25.96
CA GLN A 512 13.42 22.57 -26.11
C GLN A 512 12.90 22.28 -27.54
N GLU A 513 13.22 21.10 -28.07
CA GLU A 513 12.49 20.53 -29.19
C GLU A 513 11.10 20.14 -28.69
N LEU A 514 10.03 20.48 -29.43
CA LEU A 514 8.73 19.86 -29.20
C LEU A 514 8.85 18.38 -29.58
N ASP A 515 9.39 17.52 -28.71
CA ASP A 515 9.43 16.07 -28.92
C ASP A 515 8.05 15.45 -28.71
N ARG A 516 7.15 15.83 -29.63
CA ARG A 516 5.74 15.45 -29.71
C ARG A 516 5.57 13.93 -29.70
N GLY A 517 6.54 13.20 -30.25
CA GLY A 517 6.57 11.73 -30.25
C GLY A 517 6.75 11.15 -28.85
N PHE A 518 7.72 11.64 -28.09
CA PHE A 518 7.94 11.19 -26.71
C PHE A 518 6.79 11.58 -25.79
N ARG A 519 6.28 12.81 -25.88
CA ARG A 519 5.37 13.36 -24.86
C ARG A 519 3.98 12.73 -24.87
N LEU A 520 3.40 12.53 -26.06
CA LEU A 520 2.13 11.80 -26.19
C LEU A 520 2.27 10.35 -25.75
N LEU A 521 3.41 9.73 -26.07
CA LEU A 521 3.72 8.37 -25.68
C LEU A 521 3.91 8.25 -24.16
N TRP A 522 4.64 9.18 -23.54
CA TRP A 522 4.87 9.25 -22.10
C TRP A 522 3.57 9.25 -21.33
N GLU A 523 2.58 10.02 -21.80
CA GLU A 523 1.29 10.13 -21.13
C GLU A 523 0.47 8.83 -21.21
N VAL A 524 0.59 8.09 -22.30
CA VAL A 524 -0.03 6.75 -22.42
C VAL A 524 0.72 5.74 -21.55
N VAL A 525 2.05 5.78 -21.56
CA VAL A 525 2.90 4.88 -20.77
C VAL A 525 2.66 5.07 -19.28
N ILE A 526 2.64 6.32 -18.77
CA ILE A 526 2.45 6.57 -17.34
C ILE A 526 1.05 6.22 -16.85
N LEU A 527 0.00 6.47 -17.66
CA LEU A 527 -1.36 6.07 -17.31
C LEU A 527 -1.49 4.54 -17.27
N THR A 528 -0.96 3.86 -18.28
CA THR A 528 -0.93 2.39 -18.32
C THR A 528 -0.15 1.83 -17.13
N ALA A 529 1.04 2.35 -16.86
CA ALA A 529 1.87 1.94 -15.73
C ALA A 529 1.17 2.16 -14.39
N THR A 530 0.49 3.30 -14.21
CA THR A 530 -0.29 3.59 -13.00
C THR A 530 -1.43 2.59 -12.82
N GLY A 531 -2.13 2.25 -13.91
CA GLY A 531 -3.16 1.21 -13.91
C GLY A 531 -2.61 -0.16 -13.52
N CYS A 532 -1.46 -0.57 -14.08
CA CYS A 532 -0.77 -1.80 -13.72
C CYS A 532 -0.34 -1.82 -12.25
N VAL A 533 0.30 -0.75 -11.76
CA VAL A 533 0.70 -0.61 -10.35
C VAL A 533 -0.52 -0.72 -9.44
N THR A 534 -1.61 -0.04 -9.77
CA THR A 534 -2.87 -0.12 -9.00
C THR A 534 -3.42 -1.55 -8.98
N GLY A 535 -3.45 -2.22 -10.13
CA GLY A 535 -3.92 -3.61 -10.24
C GLY A 535 -3.08 -4.57 -9.39
N VAL A 536 -1.76 -4.46 -9.45
CA VAL A 536 -0.83 -5.28 -8.65
C VAL A 536 -0.98 -5.00 -7.16
N LEU A 537 -1.05 -3.74 -6.75
CA LEU A 537 -1.21 -3.36 -5.34
C LEU A 537 -2.56 -3.85 -4.79
N LEU A 538 -3.64 -3.76 -5.57
CA LEU A 538 -4.95 -4.29 -5.18
C LEU A 538 -4.96 -5.81 -5.08
N SER A 539 -4.31 -6.53 -6.01
CA SER A 539 -4.25 -8.00 -5.96
C SER A 539 -3.42 -8.51 -4.79
N LEU A 540 -2.43 -7.74 -4.34
CA LEU A 540 -1.54 -8.10 -3.23
C LEU A 540 -1.92 -7.46 -1.89
N ARG A 541 -3.04 -6.73 -1.83
CA ARG A 541 -3.44 -5.93 -0.66
C ARG A 541 -3.46 -6.73 0.64
N TYR A 542 -4.01 -7.94 0.61
CA TYR A 542 -4.17 -8.82 1.77
C TYR A 542 -3.05 -9.87 1.88
N THR A 543 -2.07 -9.81 0.99
CA THR A 543 -0.91 -10.69 0.98
C THR A 543 0.22 -10.04 1.76
N SER A 544 0.74 -10.74 2.77
CA SER A 544 1.93 -10.29 3.51
C SER A 544 3.16 -10.40 2.61
N LEU A 545 3.72 -9.28 2.17
CA LEU A 545 4.97 -9.27 1.40
C LEU A 545 6.18 -9.20 2.35
N SER A 546 6.35 -10.21 3.20
CA SER A 546 7.37 -10.24 4.27
C SER A 546 8.79 -10.00 3.76
N PHE A 547 9.09 -10.39 2.51
CA PHE A 547 10.38 -10.15 1.86
C PHE A 547 10.78 -8.67 1.78
N ILE A 548 9.81 -7.74 1.84
CA ILE A 548 10.09 -6.29 1.91
C ILE A 548 10.84 -5.98 3.20
N GLY A 549 10.45 -6.62 4.30
CA GLY A 549 11.17 -6.55 5.57
C GLY A 549 12.59 -7.09 5.43
N ASP A 550 12.77 -8.23 4.76
CA ASP A 550 14.08 -8.87 4.64
C ASP A 550 15.04 -8.13 3.70
N LEU A 551 14.53 -7.52 2.61
CA LEU A 551 15.35 -6.84 1.61
C LEU A 551 15.54 -5.34 1.88
N ASN A 552 14.56 -4.70 2.51
CA ASN A 552 14.53 -3.24 2.68
C ASN A 552 14.38 -2.80 4.15
N GLY A 553 14.56 -3.70 5.12
CA GLY A 553 14.49 -3.33 6.52
C GLY A 553 15.06 -4.38 7.46
N GLU A 554 14.78 -4.19 8.73
CA GLU A 554 15.08 -5.13 9.80
C GLU A 554 13.96 -5.06 10.85
N LEU A 555 13.45 -6.22 11.27
CA LEU A 555 12.55 -6.31 12.40
C LEU A 555 13.39 -6.33 13.68
N LEU A 556 13.38 -5.23 14.41
CA LEU A 556 14.08 -5.11 15.68
C LEU A 556 13.12 -5.49 16.82
N ARG A 557 13.61 -6.31 17.75
CA ARG A 557 12.92 -6.62 19.01
C ARG A 557 13.52 -5.79 20.13
N ARG A 558 12.70 -5.32 21.07
CA ARG A 558 13.14 -4.52 22.22
C ARG A 558 14.21 -5.19 23.07
N THR A 559 14.22 -6.52 23.09
CA THR A 559 15.23 -7.34 23.77
C THR A 559 16.62 -7.24 23.15
N SER A 560 16.76 -6.74 21.92
CA SER A 560 18.04 -6.51 21.25
C SER A 560 18.59 -5.11 21.55
N THR A 561 19.92 -4.95 21.49
CA THR A 561 20.60 -3.67 21.71
C THR A 561 20.14 -2.57 20.74
N LEU A 562 19.95 -2.94 19.47
CA LEU A 562 19.41 -2.06 18.42
C LEU A 562 17.93 -1.74 18.65
N GLY A 563 17.12 -2.73 19.03
CA GLY A 563 15.70 -2.53 19.27
C GLY A 563 15.43 -1.66 20.50
N ALA A 564 16.20 -1.80 21.58
CA ALA A 564 16.11 -0.91 22.74
C ALA A 564 16.38 0.56 22.39
N LYS A 565 17.17 0.83 21.35
CA LYS A 565 17.47 2.18 20.87
C LYS A 565 16.37 2.76 19.97
N TYR A 566 15.84 1.96 19.05
CA TYR A 566 14.96 2.44 17.98
C TYR A 566 13.47 2.18 18.21
N CYS A 567 13.09 1.14 18.93
CA CYS A 567 11.67 0.76 19.12
C CYS A 567 10.99 1.50 20.29
N GLY A 568 11.69 2.37 21.00
CA GLY A 568 11.13 3.14 22.11
C GLY A 568 10.54 2.24 23.19
N LEU A 569 9.24 2.40 23.47
CA LEU A 569 8.50 1.61 24.45
C LEU A 569 7.82 0.36 23.86
N LYS A 570 7.95 0.11 22.55
CA LYS A 570 7.28 -0.99 21.85
C LYS A 570 8.12 -2.27 21.89
N ASP A 571 7.46 -3.42 21.88
CA ASP A 571 8.14 -4.73 21.92
C ASP A 571 8.88 -5.06 20.62
N SER A 572 8.37 -4.59 19.49
CA SER A 572 9.06 -4.72 18.21
C SER A 572 8.79 -3.55 17.26
N CYS A 573 9.74 -3.25 16.38
CA CYS A 573 9.60 -2.25 15.35
C CYS A 573 10.35 -2.60 14.06
N TYR A 574 9.82 -2.18 12.90
CA TYR A 574 10.54 -2.21 11.64
C TYR A 574 11.34 -0.92 11.45
N VAL A 575 12.61 -1.09 11.06
CA VAL A 575 13.45 0.00 10.56
C VAL A 575 13.70 -0.26 9.08
N PHE A 576 13.12 0.58 8.21
CA PHE A 576 13.34 0.50 6.77
C PHE A 576 14.55 1.32 6.33
N ILE A 577 15.29 0.82 5.34
CA ILE A 577 16.57 1.41 4.90
C ILE A 577 16.35 2.36 3.73
N VAL A 578 15.62 1.93 2.68
CA VAL A 578 15.37 2.75 1.48
C VAL A 578 13.99 3.37 1.53
N ASN A 579 13.94 4.70 1.35
CA ASN A 579 12.68 5.42 1.21
C ASN A 579 12.00 5.12 -0.13
N LEU A 580 10.67 4.97 -0.10
CA LEU A 580 9.84 4.64 -1.26
C LEU A 580 9.97 5.65 -2.41
N GLY A 581 10.27 6.92 -2.12
CA GLY A 581 10.56 7.94 -3.12
C GLY A 581 11.72 7.58 -4.04
N PHE A 582 12.77 6.91 -3.55
CA PHE A 582 13.89 6.46 -4.38
C PHE A 582 13.48 5.30 -5.30
N VAL A 583 12.67 4.36 -4.80
CA VAL A 583 12.15 3.24 -5.60
C VAL A 583 11.28 3.77 -6.75
N ILE A 584 10.40 4.73 -6.45
CA ILE A 584 9.54 5.36 -7.46
C ILE A 584 10.38 6.19 -8.44
N THR A 585 11.45 6.85 -7.99
CA THR A 585 12.40 7.55 -8.87
C THR A 585 13.05 6.60 -9.86
N ALA A 586 13.55 5.46 -9.41
CA ALA A 586 14.14 4.44 -10.28
C ALA A 586 13.12 3.91 -11.30
N ALA A 587 11.89 3.61 -10.86
CA ALA A 587 10.81 3.17 -11.75
C ALA A 587 10.44 4.24 -12.78
N ALA A 588 10.35 5.52 -12.37
CA ALA A 588 10.06 6.63 -13.27
C ALA A 588 11.15 6.79 -14.34
N LEU A 589 12.43 6.70 -13.95
CA LEU A 589 13.56 6.75 -14.90
C LEU A 589 13.51 5.60 -15.90
N ALA A 590 13.23 4.37 -15.46
CA ALA A 590 13.10 3.21 -16.32
C ALA A 590 11.97 3.38 -17.34
N LEU A 591 10.79 3.84 -16.90
CA LEU A 591 9.66 4.13 -17.78
C LEU A 591 9.97 5.27 -18.76
N GLY A 592 10.63 6.33 -18.29
CA GLY A 592 11.05 7.45 -19.12
C GLY A 592 12.06 7.03 -20.19
N PHE A 593 13.02 6.17 -19.83
CA PHE A 593 13.98 5.60 -20.76
C PHE A 593 13.30 4.72 -21.82
N LEU A 594 12.42 3.80 -21.40
CA LEU A 594 11.64 2.95 -22.30
C LEU A 594 10.84 3.78 -23.31
N THR A 595 10.19 4.85 -22.83
CA THR A 595 9.43 5.78 -23.68
C THR A 595 10.32 6.45 -24.71
N ASN A 596 11.54 6.87 -24.34
CA ASN A 596 12.51 7.42 -25.28
C ASN A 596 12.91 6.40 -26.36
N CYS A 597 13.19 5.15 -25.98
CA CYS A 597 13.54 4.09 -26.93
C CYS A 597 12.42 3.86 -27.95
N ILE A 598 11.17 3.76 -27.49
CA ILE A 598 10.01 3.58 -28.37
C ILE A 598 9.84 4.79 -29.30
N ALA A 599 10.00 6.02 -28.77
CA ALA A 599 9.91 7.23 -29.58
C ALA A 599 10.98 7.27 -30.68
N LEU A 600 12.22 6.88 -30.37
CA LEU A 600 13.32 6.77 -31.34
C LEU A 600 13.03 5.72 -32.42
N MET A 601 12.51 4.55 -32.02
CA MET A 601 12.10 3.49 -32.96
C MET A 601 11.02 3.97 -33.93
N ILE A 602 10.00 4.68 -33.43
CA ILE A 602 8.94 5.26 -34.27
C ILE A 602 9.54 6.27 -35.26
N LYS A 603 10.42 7.17 -34.81
CA LYS A 603 11.10 8.14 -35.69
C LYS A 603 11.93 7.43 -36.78
N HIS A 604 12.63 6.35 -36.43
CA HIS A 604 13.45 5.59 -37.37
C HIS A 604 12.60 4.84 -38.42
N CYS A 605 11.51 4.19 -38.00
CA CYS A 605 10.56 3.53 -38.91
C CYS A 605 9.84 4.52 -39.85
N GLN A 606 9.53 5.74 -39.37
CA GLN A 606 8.92 6.78 -40.20
C GLN A 606 9.90 7.35 -41.23
N ARG A 607 11.18 7.54 -40.87
CA ARG A 607 12.24 7.92 -41.83
C ARG A 607 12.44 6.87 -42.92
N SER A 608 12.37 5.58 -42.57
CA SER A 608 12.43 4.46 -43.54
C SER A 608 11.23 4.44 -44.50
N ARG A 609 10.04 4.85 -44.06
CA ARG A 609 8.81 4.90 -44.88
C ARG A 609 8.61 6.23 -45.63
N GLY A 610 9.36 7.28 -45.31
CA GLY A 610 9.10 8.68 -45.71
C GLY A 610 10.12 9.31 -46.67
N ALA A 611 10.88 8.53 -47.45
CA ALA A 611 11.76 9.08 -48.49
C ALA A 611 11.01 9.53 -49.78
N SER A 612 9.68 9.44 -49.82
CA SER A 612 8.89 9.88 -50.97
C SER A 612 7.67 10.68 -50.50
N LYS A 613 7.53 11.90 -51.04
CA LYS A 613 6.46 12.89 -50.83
C LYS A 613 6.56 13.68 -49.51
N TYR A 614 7.35 14.75 -49.52
CA TYR A 614 6.90 16.14 -49.26
C TYR A 614 8.12 17.05 -49.49
N ARG A 615 8.43 17.31 -50.76
CA ARG A 615 9.36 18.38 -51.15
C ARG A 615 8.56 19.68 -51.11
N VAL A 616 8.54 20.34 -49.96
CA VAL A 616 8.09 21.74 -49.88
C VAL A 616 9.20 22.56 -50.51
N ASN A 617 8.89 23.32 -51.55
CA ASN A 617 9.83 24.19 -52.25
C ASN A 617 10.41 25.21 -51.26
N SER A 618 11.62 24.93 -50.76
CA SER A 618 12.50 25.93 -50.18
C SER A 618 13.00 26.82 -51.33
N ALA A 619 12.20 27.79 -51.74
CA ALA A 619 12.69 28.93 -52.50
C ALA A 619 13.36 29.90 -51.52
N VAL A 620 14.53 29.51 -51.00
CA VAL A 620 15.52 30.47 -50.52
C VAL A 620 16.52 30.57 -51.66
N SER A 621 16.34 31.60 -52.49
CA SER A 621 17.36 32.01 -53.44
C SER A 621 18.59 32.39 -52.62
N THR A 622 19.67 31.63 -52.78
CA THR A 622 21.02 32.01 -52.36
C THR A 622 21.40 33.28 -53.11
N GLY A 623 21.50 34.40 -52.41
CA GLY A 623 21.96 35.68 -52.93
C GLY A 623 22.17 36.67 -51.79
N ASP A 624 23.43 37.01 -51.56
CA ASP A 624 24.05 38.05 -50.71
C ASP A 624 23.21 38.88 -49.72
N GLY A 625 23.73 38.95 -48.48
CA GLY A 625 23.47 40.03 -47.52
C GLY A 625 22.25 39.87 -46.61
N VAL A 626 22.25 38.86 -45.72
CA VAL A 626 21.16 38.68 -44.74
C VAL A 626 21.23 39.76 -43.66
N LYS A 627 20.42 40.82 -43.82
CA LYS A 627 19.92 41.62 -42.69
C LYS A 627 19.25 40.68 -41.70
N SER A 628 19.51 40.87 -40.40
CA SER A 628 18.83 40.19 -39.31
C SER A 628 17.32 40.09 -39.61
N PRO A 629 16.72 38.89 -39.57
CA PRO A 629 15.30 38.75 -39.89
C PRO A 629 14.47 39.69 -39.00
N GLN A 630 13.71 40.59 -39.63
CA GLN A 630 12.86 41.55 -38.93
C GLN A 630 11.90 40.81 -38.00
N MET A 631 12.00 41.09 -36.69
CA MET A 631 11.14 40.52 -35.66
C MET A 631 9.72 41.05 -35.81
N THR A 632 8.73 40.20 -35.53
CA THR A 632 7.33 40.64 -35.49
C THR A 632 7.09 41.48 -34.23
N THR A 633 6.07 42.34 -34.23
CA THR A 633 5.77 43.19 -33.06
C THR A 633 5.45 42.38 -31.81
N PHE A 634 4.95 41.15 -31.99
CA PHE A 634 4.80 40.18 -30.91
C PHE A 634 6.14 39.72 -30.31
N GLU A 635 7.11 39.37 -31.15
CA GLU A 635 8.43 38.93 -30.68
C GLU A 635 9.21 40.07 -30.04
N GLU A 636 9.11 41.27 -30.60
CA GLU A 636 9.77 42.46 -30.09
C GLU A 636 9.18 42.91 -28.75
N ASN A 637 7.86 43.07 -28.67
CA ASN A 637 7.20 43.68 -27.51
C ASN A 637 6.81 42.68 -26.42
N CYS A 638 6.59 41.40 -26.75
CA CYS A 638 6.16 40.39 -25.76
C CYS A 638 7.25 39.36 -25.41
N LEU A 639 8.17 39.03 -26.32
CA LEU A 639 9.21 38.02 -26.07
C LEU A 639 10.60 38.61 -25.85
N GLY A 640 10.89 39.79 -26.41
CA GLY A 640 12.21 40.43 -26.40
C GLY A 640 13.29 39.67 -27.19
N ALA A 641 12.92 38.64 -27.93
CA ALA A 641 13.80 37.78 -28.71
C ALA A 641 13.02 37.05 -29.82
N PRO A 642 13.68 36.64 -30.94
CA PRO A 642 13.02 35.88 -31.98
C PRO A 642 12.55 34.53 -31.43
N PHE A 643 11.36 34.09 -31.85
CA PHE A 643 10.72 32.87 -31.39
C PHE A 643 11.60 31.63 -31.59
N SER A 644 12.37 31.60 -32.67
CA SER A 644 13.33 30.51 -32.99
C SER A 644 14.46 30.35 -31.96
N ARG A 645 14.71 31.37 -31.13
CA ARG A 645 15.65 31.28 -30.00
C ARG A 645 15.04 30.57 -28.79
N LEU A 646 13.72 30.64 -28.64
CA LEU A 646 12.96 30.00 -27.56
C LEU A 646 12.51 28.58 -27.94
N PHE A 647 12.24 28.33 -29.23
CA PHE A 647 11.78 27.03 -29.73
C PHE A 647 12.55 26.65 -31.00
N LYS A 648 13.50 25.72 -30.86
CA LYS A 648 14.24 25.14 -32.00
C LYS A 648 13.31 24.17 -32.75
N ASP A 649 13.41 24.13 -34.07
CA ASP A 649 12.62 23.27 -34.98
C ASP A 649 11.10 23.57 -35.11
N CYS A 650 10.63 24.74 -34.67
CA CYS A 650 9.23 25.17 -34.86
C CYS A 650 9.06 26.22 -35.97
N ASN A 651 10.10 26.46 -36.79
CA ASN A 651 10.10 27.49 -37.83
C ASN A 651 9.08 27.22 -38.95
N ASP A 652 8.68 25.96 -39.14
CA ASP A 652 7.74 25.50 -40.16
C ASP A 652 6.31 26.04 -39.96
N PHE A 653 5.92 26.34 -38.72
CA PHE A 653 4.64 26.98 -38.39
C PHE A 653 4.78 28.29 -37.62
N ALA A 654 6.00 28.71 -37.26
CA ALA A 654 6.23 29.90 -36.44
C ALA A 654 5.73 31.18 -37.12
N TYR A 655 5.94 31.27 -38.42
CA TYR A 655 5.64 32.47 -39.20
C TYR A 655 4.69 32.15 -40.33
N VAL A 656 3.73 33.04 -40.53
CA VAL A 656 2.84 33.01 -41.68
C VAL A 656 2.92 34.36 -42.39
N THR A 657 2.86 34.34 -43.72
CA THR A 657 2.72 35.56 -44.49
C THR A 657 1.23 35.88 -44.61
N TYR A 658 0.79 36.98 -44.00
CA TYR A 658 -0.59 37.45 -44.06
C TYR A 658 -0.61 38.92 -44.49
N MET A 659 -1.45 39.23 -45.49
CA MET A 659 -1.49 40.57 -46.13
C MET A 659 -0.10 41.12 -46.51
N ASN A 660 0.76 40.28 -47.10
CA ASN A 660 2.15 40.59 -47.47
C ASN A 660 3.08 41.00 -46.31
N LYS A 661 2.68 40.78 -45.05
CA LYS A 661 3.53 40.96 -43.87
C LYS A 661 3.90 39.62 -43.25
N ARG A 662 5.12 39.52 -42.72
CA ARG A 662 5.53 38.40 -41.88
C ARG A 662 4.81 38.54 -40.55
N CYS A 663 4.07 37.52 -40.14
CA CYS A 663 3.33 37.53 -38.89
C CYS A 663 3.70 36.32 -38.02
N SER A 664 3.73 36.52 -36.70
CA SER A 664 3.69 35.44 -35.73
C SER A 664 2.37 34.72 -35.87
N SER A 665 2.43 33.41 -36.06
CA SER A 665 1.22 32.61 -36.21
C SER A 665 0.40 32.59 -34.91
N VAL A 666 -0.88 32.26 -35.02
CA VAL A 666 -1.77 32.10 -33.86
C VAL A 666 -1.23 31.03 -32.91
N GLU A 667 -0.66 29.97 -33.50
CA GLU A 667 0.03 28.89 -32.83
C GLU A 667 1.18 29.41 -31.94
N VAL A 668 1.97 30.36 -32.42
CA VAL A 668 3.09 30.96 -31.69
C VAL A 668 2.63 31.81 -30.51
N ILE A 669 1.62 32.67 -30.72
CA ILE A 669 1.10 33.57 -29.68
C ILE A 669 0.55 32.74 -28.51
N LEU A 670 -0.20 31.68 -28.85
CA LEU A 670 -0.74 30.75 -27.86
C LEU A 670 0.33 29.85 -27.22
N LEU A 671 1.40 29.45 -27.95
CA LEU A 671 2.52 28.66 -27.41
C LEU A 671 3.41 29.44 -26.45
N THR A 672 3.46 30.77 -26.57
CA THR A 672 4.43 31.61 -25.85
C THR A 672 3.87 32.27 -24.59
N GLY A 673 2.57 32.45 -24.46
CA GLY A 673 2.05 32.94 -23.16
C GLY A 673 0.66 33.47 -23.18
N TYR A 674 0.17 33.78 -24.36
CA TYR A 674 -0.57 35.01 -24.49
C TYR A 674 -1.97 34.74 -25.04
N LEU A 675 -2.95 35.42 -24.47
CA LEU A 675 -4.35 35.29 -24.80
C LEU A 675 -4.91 36.67 -25.09
N PHE A 676 -5.76 36.76 -26.11
CA PHE A 676 -6.52 37.96 -26.41
C PHE A 676 -7.70 38.08 -25.44
N TYR A 677 -7.84 39.24 -24.81
CA TYR A 677 -8.94 39.58 -23.91
C TYR A 677 -9.39 41.01 -24.22
N GLY A 678 -10.59 41.15 -24.80
CA GLY A 678 -11.05 42.44 -25.32
C GLY A 678 -10.14 42.95 -26.45
N GLU A 679 -9.60 44.15 -26.28
CA GLU A 679 -8.70 44.84 -27.23
C GLU A 679 -7.22 44.72 -26.84
N HIS A 680 -6.92 43.80 -25.91
CA HIS A 680 -5.59 43.63 -25.37
C HIS A 680 -5.15 42.16 -25.40
N VAL A 681 -3.84 41.96 -25.43
CA VAL A 681 -3.20 40.67 -25.22
C VAL A 681 -2.66 40.64 -23.79
N TYR A 682 -2.92 39.55 -23.08
CA TYR A 682 -2.47 39.30 -21.71
C TYR A 682 -1.69 38.00 -21.62
N GLN A 683 -0.83 37.88 -20.62
CA GLN A 683 -0.33 36.58 -20.22
C GLN A 683 -1.48 35.71 -19.68
N ALA A 684 -1.50 34.41 -20.00
CA ALA A 684 -2.60 33.50 -19.69
C ALA A 684 -2.93 33.44 -18.20
N THR A 685 -1.93 33.55 -17.31
CA THR A 685 -2.11 33.63 -15.86
C THR A 685 -2.90 34.87 -15.45
N SER A 686 -2.68 36.01 -16.10
CA SER A 686 -3.44 37.24 -15.89
C SER A 686 -4.89 37.09 -16.33
N VAL A 687 -5.15 36.38 -17.44
CA VAL A 687 -6.52 36.09 -17.89
C VAL A 687 -7.28 35.20 -16.91
N VAL A 688 -6.62 34.24 -16.26
CA VAL A 688 -7.24 33.45 -15.18
C VAL A 688 -7.69 34.35 -14.03
N LEU A 689 -6.85 35.29 -13.60
CA LEU A 689 -7.24 36.27 -12.58
C LEU A 689 -8.43 37.13 -13.04
N LEU A 690 -8.50 37.49 -14.32
CA LEU A 690 -9.65 38.23 -14.89
C LEU A 690 -10.93 37.38 -14.96
N LEU A 691 -10.82 36.07 -15.14
CA LEU A 691 -11.96 35.15 -15.06
C LEU A 691 -12.42 34.93 -13.61
N VAL A 692 -11.49 34.78 -12.67
CA VAL A 692 -11.80 34.69 -11.22
C VAL A 692 -12.43 35.98 -10.71
N ALA A 693 -12.00 37.14 -11.20
CA ALA A 693 -12.61 38.43 -10.88
C ALA A 693 -14.11 38.51 -11.21
N ARG A 694 -14.65 37.60 -12.04
CA ARG A 694 -16.09 37.51 -12.32
C ARG A 694 -16.89 36.82 -11.21
N LEU A 695 -16.23 35.93 -10.46
CA LEU A 695 -16.82 35.20 -9.34
C LEU A 695 -16.68 35.96 -8.01
N VAL A 696 -15.87 37.02 -8.00
CA VAL A 696 -15.49 37.79 -6.82
C VAL A 696 -16.16 39.16 -6.85
N PRO A 697 -16.79 39.63 -5.76
CA PRO A 697 -17.38 40.95 -5.70
C PRO A 697 -16.36 42.05 -6.01
N ARG A 698 -16.72 43.01 -6.88
CA ARG A 698 -15.81 44.10 -7.31
C ARG A 698 -15.21 44.91 -6.16
N LYS A 699 -15.93 45.05 -5.04
CA LYS A 699 -15.42 45.71 -3.83
C LYS A 699 -14.16 45.03 -3.29
N PHE A 700 -14.09 43.70 -3.38
CA PHE A 700 -12.95 42.90 -2.94
C PHE A 700 -11.75 43.12 -3.87
N LEU A 701 -11.95 43.18 -5.18
CA LEU A 701 -10.89 43.41 -6.17
C LEU A 701 -10.17 44.75 -5.98
N ARG A 702 -10.86 45.79 -5.52
CA ARG A 702 -10.28 47.11 -5.23
C ARG A 702 -9.25 47.07 -4.08
N THR A 703 -9.33 46.07 -3.21
CA THR A 703 -8.43 45.89 -2.06
C THR A 703 -7.09 45.26 -2.43
N PHE A 704 -7.01 44.57 -3.58
CA PHE A 704 -5.78 43.90 -4.03
C PHE A 704 -5.05 44.78 -5.05
N ASN A 705 -3.87 45.28 -4.67
CA ASN A 705 -2.99 46.06 -5.55
C ASN A 705 -2.22 45.17 -6.56
N GLN A 706 -2.92 44.23 -7.20
CA GLN A 706 -2.33 43.40 -8.24
C GLN A 706 -2.24 44.19 -9.55
N LEU A 707 -1.04 44.32 -10.10
CA LEU A 707 -0.79 44.87 -11.42
C LEU A 707 -0.73 43.75 -12.45
N LEU A 708 -1.42 43.96 -13.58
CA LEU A 708 -1.42 43.08 -14.74
C LEU A 708 -0.73 43.81 -15.90
N LEU A 709 0.14 43.09 -16.62
CA LEU A 709 0.72 43.56 -17.87
C LEU A 709 -0.21 43.20 -19.03
N ARG A 710 -0.39 44.16 -19.95
CA ARG A 710 -1.21 44.03 -21.15
C ARG A 710 -0.57 44.75 -22.34
N TRP A 711 -0.84 44.26 -23.54
CA TRP A 711 -0.38 44.84 -24.80
C TRP A 711 -1.60 45.21 -25.63
N HIS A 712 -1.71 46.44 -26.11
CA HIS A 712 -2.84 46.85 -26.94
C HIS A 712 -2.67 46.34 -28.37
N TYR A 713 -3.75 45.80 -28.92
CA TYR A 713 -3.80 45.28 -30.28
C TYR A 713 -4.34 46.35 -31.22
N ASP A 714 -3.56 46.71 -32.24
CA ASP A 714 -4.00 47.60 -33.31
C ASP A 714 -4.77 46.82 -34.39
N PRO A 715 -6.10 47.03 -34.51
CA PRO A 715 -6.95 46.29 -35.44
C PRO A 715 -6.77 46.68 -36.90
N GLU A 716 -6.09 47.79 -37.22
CA GLU A 716 -5.83 48.20 -38.60
C GLU A 716 -4.53 47.58 -39.13
N GLN A 717 -3.49 47.54 -38.30
CA GLN A 717 -2.16 47.13 -38.72
C GLN A 717 -1.79 45.69 -38.35
N GLY A 718 -2.52 45.08 -37.41
CA GLY A 718 -2.23 43.74 -36.91
C GLY A 718 -1.06 43.69 -35.93
N THR A 719 -0.69 44.82 -35.32
CA THR A 719 0.52 44.99 -34.50
C THR A 719 0.18 45.11 -33.01
N LEU A 720 1.19 44.89 -32.15
CA LEU A 720 1.09 45.13 -30.70
C LEU A 720 1.90 46.34 -30.25
N THR A 721 1.37 47.08 -29.28
CA THR A 721 2.11 48.14 -28.58
C THR A 721 3.17 47.55 -27.63
N TYR A 722 3.98 48.40 -27.01
CA TYR A 722 4.79 48.03 -25.85
C TYR A 722 3.91 47.63 -24.65
N ALA A 723 4.51 46.95 -23.67
CA ALA A 723 3.83 46.49 -22.47
C ALA A 723 3.30 47.67 -21.64
N THR A 724 2.01 47.65 -21.32
CA THR A 724 1.37 48.61 -20.42
C THR A 724 0.91 47.90 -19.15
N SER A 725 0.98 48.58 -18.01
CA SER A 725 0.48 48.04 -16.74
C SER A 725 -0.94 48.56 -16.45
N CYS A 726 -1.79 47.70 -15.89
CA CYS A 726 -3.15 48.03 -15.50
C CYS A 726 -3.47 47.35 -14.16
N THR A 727 -4.27 47.99 -13.30
CA THR A 727 -4.70 47.34 -12.05
C THR A 727 -5.69 46.21 -12.34
N TRP A 728 -5.68 45.18 -11.51
CA TRP A 728 -6.62 44.06 -11.65
C TRP A 728 -8.09 44.53 -11.63
N TYR A 729 -8.40 45.54 -10.81
CA TYR A 729 -9.71 46.19 -10.79
C TYR A 729 -10.07 46.80 -12.16
N SER A 730 -9.20 47.62 -12.74
CA SER A 730 -9.45 48.27 -14.04
C SER A 730 -9.53 47.27 -15.20
N ALA A 731 -8.63 46.28 -15.23
CA ALA A 731 -8.64 45.25 -16.25
C ALA A 731 -9.87 44.33 -16.16
N SER A 732 -10.42 44.11 -14.96
CA SER A 732 -11.67 43.36 -14.78
C SER A 732 -12.93 44.06 -15.31
N ALA A 733 -12.81 45.34 -15.70
CA ALA A 733 -13.90 46.11 -16.30
C ALA A 733 -13.91 46.08 -17.83
N GLU A 734 -12.91 45.48 -18.45
CA GLU A 734 -12.81 45.36 -19.90
C GLU A 734 -13.80 44.34 -20.47
N ASN A 735 -14.10 44.51 -21.77
CA ASN A 735 -15.13 43.74 -22.45
C ASN A 735 -14.79 42.23 -22.40
N TYR A 736 -15.77 41.43 -21.98
CA TYR A 736 -15.55 40.07 -21.46
C TYR A 736 -15.29 39.00 -22.54
N LYS A 737 -15.37 39.40 -23.82
CA LYS A 737 -15.28 38.47 -24.94
C LYS A 737 -13.80 38.15 -25.17
N LEU A 738 -13.43 36.89 -24.95
CA LEU A 738 -12.20 36.34 -25.50
C LEU A 738 -12.27 36.51 -27.01
N SER A 739 -11.45 37.42 -27.55
CA SER A 739 -11.31 37.62 -28.98
C SER A 739 -10.65 36.38 -29.56
N GLU A 740 -11.14 35.90 -30.71
CA GLU A 740 -10.48 34.80 -31.41
C GLU A 740 -9.06 35.24 -31.79
N ALA A 741 -8.08 34.36 -31.57
CA ALA A 741 -6.68 34.69 -31.80
C ALA A 741 -6.39 34.83 -33.31
N MET A 742 -5.58 35.82 -33.66
CA MET A 742 -5.22 36.16 -35.05
C MET A 742 -3.71 36.36 -35.20
N PRO A 743 -3.14 36.19 -36.41
CA PRO A 743 -1.71 36.37 -36.63
C PRO A 743 -1.32 37.84 -36.41
N LEU A 744 -0.17 38.06 -35.77
CA LEU A 744 0.34 39.38 -35.41
C LEU A 744 1.58 39.74 -36.24
N ALA A 745 1.55 40.88 -36.91
CA ALA A 745 2.61 41.38 -37.79
C ALA A 745 3.89 41.76 -37.04
#